data_AF-A0A416VXQ5-F1
#
_entry.id   AF-A0A416VXQ5-F1
#
_cell.length_a   1.000
_cell.length_b   1.000
_cell.length_c   1.000
_cell.angle_alpha   90.00
_cell.angle_beta   90.00
_cell.angle_gamma   90.00
#
_symmetry.space_group_name_H-M   'P 1'
#
loop_
_entity.id
_entity.type
_entity.pdbx_description
1 polymer ?
#
loop_
_entity_poly.entity_id
_entity_poly.type
_entity_poly.pdbx_seq_one_letter_code
_entity_poly.pdbx_strand_id
1 'polypeptide(L)'
;MKMKKEVKHSGIGINLMLLITVFFGSLFSSCYTKDDVPVVPPTVSTDPATYTVDITVISDKGALEGVSIYPMNLTTNASGKSTYTQTGSGNVVFSLVKEGYENVSYTVSLPKAANGEKVTVPAIFFMKAVKVEEPAVYNILGKVFDGITNEPIAGAKVNGTLRGSDVTLAEKTTDADGTFAYTEVAEVGIYDIVITKEGMNDVRYAATLQQVSAGQVYNFNLEVPMYEKGTVEGKTYALSCNIIDTDGTPYNKNVTLVYRNNDEEAVKMPVSSGSCMISGLKTGTVTIFVKVADSKYNGYAMTYDLSAFNIGTIINLPVYLTLAEEGNVSEVVLPDEPTMIDVPEVVADPEVETSIAVKTDLNIPAGALKEETLITAIVRGVIENAVIADETTPITDETPANAAFVTGEFLPNGLTFEKPIVWNVVNPFKESGHVFDELQMQYSVDGKVWSDVENEVTYKNGVYSTEIHHFSSYRMVVTSKVDTATASQALTMGTILNEGAKPIAKGEGKFSYKAYKGSEYVISVEDALAAAGISDAKITIMLKKAVEMKQIAGIDSVNMTGTNDIEIIPGWIYIATGKQQFVTKTYTFGIDGKEVKVVVREAKAVVISGRSELYDQHHTHGGHITEGGTGGGAGE
;
A
#
# COMPACT_ATOMS: atom_id res chain seq x y z
N MET A 1 -60.08 19.02 64.16
CA MET A 1 -61.28 18.29 64.62
C MET A 1 -61.12 16.83 64.18
N LYS A 2 -60.58 15.98 65.05
CA LYS A 2 -61.35 14.96 65.79
C LYS A 2 -62.28 14.09 64.92
N MET A 3 -61.80 12.86 64.74
CA MET A 3 -62.42 11.61 65.20
C MET A 3 -63.64 11.00 64.49
N LYS A 4 -63.49 9.66 64.39
CA LYS A 4 -64.46 8.54 64.53
C LYS A 4 -65.13 8.03 63.25
N LYS A 5 -64.87 6.76 62.86
CA LYS A 5 -65.44 5.46 63.35
C LYS A 5 -66.80 5.25 62.63
N GLU A 6 -67.22 4.11 62.05
CA GLU A 6 -67.14 2.65 62.31
C GLU A 6 -67.31 1.93 60.95
N VAL A 7 -66.63 0.83 60.61
CA VAL A 7 -66.85 -0.60 60.95
C VAL A 7 -68.26 -1.16 60.74
N LYS A 8 -68.37 -2.21 59.90
CA LYS A 8 -69.22 -3.43 60.02
C LYS A 8 -68.82 -4.41 58.89
N HIS A 9 -68.21 -5.56 59.16
CA HIS A 9 -68.73 -6.85 59.66
C HIS A 9 -69.03 -7.88 58.56
N SER A 10 -68.32 -9.02 58.60
CA SER A 10 -68.86 -10.35 58.91
C SER A 10 -68.28 -11.46 58.02
N GLY A 11 -68.02 -12.63 58.62
CA GLY A 11 -67.74 -13.90 57.92
C GLY A 11 -66.41 -14.56 58.34
N ILE A 12 -66.31 -15.13 59.55
CA ILE A 12 -66.47 -16.59 59.84
C ILE A 12 -65.25 -17.40 59.33
N GLY A 13 -64.48 -18.12 60.16
CA GLY A 13 -64.54 -18.37 61.60
C GLY A 13 -63.54 -19.46 62.03
N ILE A 14 -63.53 -19.74 63.34
CA ILE A 14 -63.27 -21.08 63.96
C ILE A 14 -61.78 -21.51 63.95
N ASN A 15 -61.08 -21.84 65.05
CA ASN A 15 -61.44 -22.37 66.38
C ASN A 15 -60.22 -22.19 67.34
N LEU A 16 -60.39 -21.80 68.62
CA LEU A 16 -60.64 -22.70 69.77
C LEU A 16 -59.40 -23.60 70.06
N MET A 17 -58.50 -23.30 70.99
CA MET A 17 -58.60 -23.42 72.46
C MET A 17 -59.47 -24.59 72.97
N LEU A 18 -58.87 -25.76 73.16
CA LEU A 18 -59.31 -26.80 74.09
C LEU A 18 -58.02 -27.33 74.75
N LEU A 19 -57.75 -27.19 76.05
CA LEU A 19 -58.54 -27.54 77.24
C LEU A 19 -58.87 -29.03 77.28
N ILE A 20 -58.34 -29.70 78.31
CA ILE A 20 -58.84 -30.85 79.08
C ILE A 20 -57.62 -31.22 79.94
N THR A 21 -57.53 -30.75 81.19
CA THR A 21 -58.25 -31.28 82.37
C THR A 21 -57.99 -32.79 82.49
N VAL A 22 -57.46 -33.26 83.60
CA VAL A 22 -58.19 -34.01 84.64
C VAL A 22 -57.03 -34.90 85.18
N PHE A 23 -56.64 -34.88 86.44
CA PHE A 23 -57.27 -35.65 87.50
C PHE A 23 -56.74 -35.11 88.84
N PHE A 24 -57.60 -34.53 89.68
CA PHE A 24 -58.60 -35.16 90.56
C PHE A 24 -58.02 -35.59 91.90
N GLY A 25 -58.87 -35.43 92.90
CA GLY A 25 -58.85 -36.28 94.09
C GLY A 25 -58.30 -35.53 95.29
N SER A 26 -58.95 -34.48 95.78
CA SER A 26 -60.06 -34.55 96.74
C SER A 26 -59.67 -35.32 98.00
N LEU A 27 -59.82 -34.71 99.18
CA LEU A 27 -60.60 -35.24 100.30
C LEU A 27 -60.53 -34.23 101.46
N PHE A 28 -61.55 -34.02 102.28
CA PHE A 28 -63.01 -34.02 102.17
C PHE A 28 -63.47 -33.54 103.56
N SER A 29 -64.65 -32.93 103.60
CA SER A 29 -65.61 -32.97 104.70
C SER A 29 -65.13 -32.75 106.14
N SER A 30 -65.66 -31.68 106.73
CA SER A 30 -65.97 -31.63 108.16
C SER A 30 -66.59 -32.95 108.63
N CYS A 31 -66.09 -33.49 109.73
CA CYS A 31 -66.92 -34.07 110.76
C CYS A 31 -66.23 -33.88 112.12
N TYR A 32 -67.06 -33.47 113.06
CA TYR A 32 -66.94 -33.64 114.50
C TYR A 32 -65.93 -34.71 114.98
N THR A 33 -65.19 -34.31 116.03
CA THR A 33 -64.61 -35.07 117.15
C THR A 33 -64.26 -36.57 117.03
N LYS A 34 -63.00 -36.85 117.40
CA LYS A 34 -62.45 -38.04 118.13
C LYS A 34 -62.59 -39.43 117.47
N ASP A 35 -61.45 -40.00 117.08
CA ASP A 35 -60.76 -41.06 117.85
C ASP A 35 -59.37 -41.39 117.23
N ASP A 36 -58.40 -41.66 118.10
CA ASP A 36 -56.93 -41.74 117.88
C ASP A 36 -56.42 -42.97 117.11
N VAL A 37 -55.50 -42.83 116.12
CA VAL A 37 -54.43 -43.80 115.70
C VAL A 37 -53.33 -43.08 114.82
N PRO A 38 -52.00 -43.36 114.89
CA PRO A 38 -50.92 -42.48 114.36
C PRO A 38 -50.41 -42.76 112.92
N VAL A 39 -49.76 -41.76 112.25
CA VAL A 39 -49.16 -41.87 110.88
C VAL A 39 -47.73 -41.28 110.80
N VAL A 40 -46.83 -41.93 110.03
CA VAL A 40 -45.38 -41.62 109.79
C VAL A 40 -45.19 -40.92 108.41
N PRO A 41 -44.21 -40.00 108.20
CA PRO A 41 -44.08 -39.21 106.95
C PRO A 41 -43.24 -39.88 105.81
N PRO A 42 -43.44 -39.51 104.53
CA PRO A 42 -42.75 -40.11 103.37
C PRO A 42 -41.39 -39.45 103.00
N THR A 43 -40.52 -40.23 102.34
CA THR A 43 -39.15 -39.89 101.89
C THR A 43 -39.14 -39.16 100.53
N VAL A 44 -38.28 -38.14 100.32
CA VAL A 44 -38.12 -37.38 99.04
C VAL A 44 -36.76 -37.64 98.35
N SER A 45 -36.73 -37.62 97.00
CA SER A 45 -35.54 -37.94 96.17
C SER A 45 -34.53 -36.78 96.02
N THR A 46 -33.24 -37.11 95.88
CA THR A 46 -32.12 -36.15 95.70
C THR A 46 -31.52 -36.10 94.30
N ASP A 47 -31.98 -36.95 93.37
CA ASP A 47 -31.40 -37.02 92.02
C ASP A 47 -31.77 -35.80 91.17
N PRO A 48 -30.90 -35.27 90.30
CA PRO A 48 -31.26 -34.14 89.44
C PRO A 48 -32.33 -34.52 88.40
N ALA A 49 -33.17 -33.56 88.02
CA ALA A 49 -34.16 -33.76 86.97
C ALA A 49 -33.51 -34.17 85.63
N THR A 50 -34.12 -35.14 84.95
CA THR A 50 -33.70 -35.61 83.63
C THR A 50 -34.63 -35.05 82.57
N TYR A 51 -34.06 -34.42 81.54
CA TYR A 51 -34.79 -33.85 80.41
C TYR A 51 -34.59 -34.71 79.19
N THR A 52 -35.69 -34.99 78.48
CA THR A 52 -35.69 -35.61 77.16
C THR A 52 -36.19 -34.57 76.17
N VAL A 53 -35.35 -34.14 75.23
CA VAL A 53 -35.73 -33.26 74.14
C VAL A 53 -36.13 -34.12 72.95
N ASP A 54 -37.42 -34.09 72.63
CA ASP A 54 -37.97 -34.77 71.46
C ASP A 54 -37.87 -33.84 70.26
N ILE A 55 -36.83 -34.05 69.45
CA ILE A 55 -36.50 -33.23 68.30
C ILE A 55 -37.26 -33.74 67.09
N THR A 56 -37.96 -32.86 66.41
CA THR A 56 -38.55 -33.10 65.08
C THR A 56 -38.01 -32.06 64.11
N VAL A 57 -37.27 -32.50 63.09
CA VAL A 57 -36.77 -31.63 62.03
C VAL A 57 -37.66 -31.75 60.80
N ILE A 58 -38.13 -30.61 60.31
CA ILE A 58 -39.03 -30.50 59.16
C ILE A 58 -38.49 -29.51 58.13
N SER A 59 -39.05 -29.57 56.93
CA SER A 59 -38.91 -28.58 55.86
C SER A 59 -40.30 -28.20 55.34
N ASP A 60 -40.32 -27.32 54.35
CA ASP A 60 -41.50 -27.02 53.53
C ASP A 60 -42.09 -28.26 52.84
N LYS A 61 -41.30 -29.32 52.66
CA LYS A 61 -41.72 -30.60 52.06
C LYS A 61 -42.07 -31.70 53.07
N GLY A 62 -42.05 -31.40 54.38
CA GLY A 62 -42.35 -32.36 55.44
C GLY A 62 -41.11 -32.77 56.25
N ALA A 63 -41.22 -33.88 57.00
CA ALA A 63 -40.19 -34.34 57.92
C ALA A 63 -38.86 -34.70 57.22
N LEU A 64 -37.74 -34.37 57.85
CA LEU A 64 -36.40 -34.55 57.26
C LEU A 64 -35.62 -35.67 57.94
N GLU A 65 -35.45 -36.79 57.23
CA GLU A 65 -34.55 -37.87 57.62
C GLU A 65 -33.08 -37.53 57.38
N GLY A 66 -32.17 -38.08 58.20
CA GLY A 66 -30.73 -38.01 57.95
C GLY A 66 -30.10 -36.64 58.19
N VAL A 67 -30.75 -35.74 58.93
CA VAL A 67 -30.17 -34.45 59.32
C VAL A 67 -29.14 -34.68 60.42
N SER A 68 -27.91 -34.22 60.22
CA SER A 68 -26.87 -34.28 61.25
C SER A 68 -27.05 -33.15 62.26
N ILE A 69 -27.09 -33.47 63.55
CA ILE A 69 -27.33 -32.52 64.65
C ILE A 69 -26.11 -32.47 65.57
N TYR A 70 -25.45 -31.32 65.61
CA TYR A 70 -24.23 -31.05 66.39
C TYR A 70 -24.51 -30.16 67.61
N PRO A 71 -23.66 -30.23 68.66
CA PRO A 71 -22.49 -31.12 68.82
C PRO A 71 -22.82 -32.54 69.31
N MET A 72 -24.09 -32.89 69.47
CA MET A 72 -24.53 -34.14 70.11
C MET A 72 -24.34 -35.38 69.21
N ASN A 73 -23.86 -35.20 67.97
CA ASN A 73 -23.66 -36.24 66.97
C ASN A 73 -24.90 -37.12 66.77
N LEU A 74 -26.08 -36.48 66.74
CA LEU A 74 -27.35 -37.16 66.50
C LEU A 74 -27.73 -37.09 65.03
N THR A 75 -28.62 -37.97 64.61
CA THR A 75 -29.17 -37.96 63.26
C THR A 75 -30.66 -38.26 63.31
N THR A 76 -31.46 -37.54 62.51
CA THR A 76 -32.90 -37.79 62.44
C THR A 76 -33.23 -39.07 61.69
N ASN A 77 -34.25 -39.78 62.17
CA ASN A 77 -34.79 -40.98 61.51
C ASN A 77 -35.74 -40.64 60.34
N ALA A 78 -36.30 -41.66 59.68
CA ALA A 78 -37.28 -41.55 58.58
C ALA A 78 -38.49 -40.62 58.86
N SER A 79 -38.87 -40.44 60.13
CA SER A 79 -39.95 -39.53 60.53
C SER A 79 -39.46 -38.12 60.89
N GLY A 80 -38.21 -37.80 60.58
CA GLY A 80 -37.54 -36.55 60.94
C GLY A 80 -37.29 -36.38 62.43
N LYS A 81 -37.34 -37.46 63.22
CA LYS A 81 -37.26 -37.39 64.68
C LYS A 81 -35.89 -37.82 65.19
N SER A 82 -35.45 -37.19 66.27
CA SER A 82 -34.30 -37.58 67.08
C SER A 82 -34.57 -37.25 68.54
N THR A 83 -33.87 -37.87 69.46
CA THR A 83 -34.05 -37.62 70.90
C THR A 83 -32.72 -37.30 71.54
N TYR A 84 -32.69 -36.27 72.38
CA TYR A 84 -31.51 -35.90 73.17
C TYR A 84 -31.88 -35.88 74.66
N THR A 85 -31.11 -36.55 75.51
CA THR A 85 -31.35 -36.56 76.96
C THR A 85 -30.21 -35.92 77.72
N GLN A 86 -30.52 -35.08 78.71
CA GLN A 86 -29.53 -34.55 79.65
C GLN A 86 -30.09 -34.39 81.06
N THR A 87 -29.21 -34.33 82.05
CA THR A 87 -29.56 -34.00 83.43
C THR A 87 -29.28 -32.53 83.72
N GLY A 88 -30.24 -31.83 84.32
CA GLY A 88 -30.12 -30.42 84.67
C GLY A 88 -30.74 -29.44 83.65
N SER A 89 -31.23 -28.32 84.17
CA SER A 89 -31.86 -27.23 83.42
C SER A 89 -30.82 -26.33 82.74
N GLY A 90 -31.19 -25.66 81.65
CA GLY A 90 -30.29 -24.76 80.91
C GLY A 90 -30.66 -24.64 79.45
N ASN A 91 -29.85 -23.94 78.66
CA ASN A 91 -30.04 -23.81 77.21
C ASN A 91 -29.12 -24.77 76.47
N VAL A 92 -29.66 -25.47 75.48
CA VAL A 92 -28.91 -26.38 74.60
C VAL A 92 -29.03 -25.88 73.16
N VAL A 93 -27.90 -25.75 72.46
CA VAL A 93 -27.85 -25.29 71.06
C VAL A 93 -27.65 -26.49 70.15
N PHE A 94 -28.48 -26.60 69.11
CA PHE A 94 -28.46 -27.64 68.10
C PHE A 94 -28.13 -27.02 66.75
N SER A 95 -27.03 -27.42 66.12
CA SER A 95 -26.68 -27.02 64.75
C SER A 95 -26.98 -28.15 63.78
N LEU A 96 -27.79 -27.84 62.75
CA LEU A 96 -28.32 -28.81 61.80
C LEU A 96 -27.61 -28.66 60.45
N VAL A 97 -27.14 -29.78 59.91
CA VAL A 97 -26.46 -29.84 58.61
C VAL A 97 -27.05 -30.98 57.78
N LYS A 98 -27.44 -30.67 56.54
CA LYS A 98 -27.91 -31.63 55.55
C LYS A 98 -27.67 -31.08 54.15
N GLU A 99 -27.09 -31.89 53.26
CA GLU A 99 -26.89 -31.51 51.86
C GLU A 99 -28.23 -31.16 51.18
N GLY A 100 -28.23 -30.09 50.39
CA GLY A 100 -29.44 -29.55 49.75
C GLY A 100 -30.32 -28.70 50.66
N TYR A 101 -29.90 -28.40 51.89
CA TYR A 101 -30.61 -27.54 52.84
C TYR A 101 -29.67 -26.49 53.46
N GLU A 102 -30.20 -25.33 53.83
CA GLU A 102 -29.45 -24.29 54.54
C GLU A 102 -29.03 -24.79 55.93
N ASN A 103 -27.76 -24.56 56.32
CA ASN A 103 -27.29 -24.88 57.66
C ASN A 103 -27.90 -23.89 58.67
N VAL A 104 -28.54 -24.42 59.71
CA VAL A 104 -29.29 -23.61 60.69
C VAL A 104 -28.98 -24.05 62.12
N SER A 105 -29.14 -23.17 63.11
CA SER A 105 -28.95 -23.50 64.53
C SER A 105 -30.13 -23.04 65.38
N TYR A 106 -30.52 -23.87 66.35
CA TYR A 106 -31.64 -23.63 67.25
C TYR A 106 -31.22 -23.79 68.71
N THR A 107 -31.76 -22.95 69.59
CA THR A 107 -31.55 -23.06 71.04
C THR A 107 -32.83 -23.52 71.72
N VAL A 108 -32.76 -24.59 72.50
CA VAL A 108 -33.88 -25.10 73.33
C VAL A 108 -33.58 -24.82 74.80
N SER A 109 -34.52 -24.17 75.48
CA SER A 109 -34.45 -23.90 76.91
C SER A 109 -35.12 -25.02 77.71
N LEU A 110 -34.38 -25.65 78.61
CA LEU A 110 -34.87 -26.65 79.54
C LEU A 110 -35.22 -25.98 80.87
N PRO A 111 -36.50 -25.98 81.28
CA PRO A 111 -36.96 -25.28 82.48
C PRO A 111 -36.38 -25.92 83.75
N LYS A 112 -36.54 -25.28 84.90
CA LYS A 112 -36.18 -25.87 86.20
C LYS A 112 -37.30 -26.79 86.68
N ALA A 113 -36.97 -28.02 87.09
CA ALA A 113 -37.90 -29.04 87.58
C ALA A 113 -37.46 -29.60 88.94
N ALA A 114 -38.34 -30.36 89.60
CA ALA A 114 -38.05 -30.96 90.90
C ALA A 114 -37.05 -32.11 90.80
N ASN A 115 -36.32 -32.40 91.88
CA ASN A 115 -35.36 -33.51 91.92
C ASN A 115 -36.07 -34.86 91.68
N GLY A 116 -35.51 -35.67 90.80
CA GLY A 116 -36.03 -36.96 90.33
C GLY A 116 -37.08 -36.85 89.22
N GLU A 117 -37.49 -35.63 88.83
CA GLU A 117 -38.52 -35.43 87.80
C GLU A 117 -37.98 -35.73 86.39
N LYS A 118 -38.80 -36.39 85.58
CA LYS A 118 -38.52 -36.64 84.15
C LYS A 118 -39.38 -35.71 83.31
N VAL A 119 -38.73 -34.78 82.61
CA VAL A 119 -39.40 -33.75 81.82
C VAL A 119 -39.14 -34.01 80.34
N THR A 120 -40.20 -34.01 79.52
CA THR A 120 -40.06 -34.12 78.07
C THR A 120 -40.34 -32.76 77.43
N VAL A 121 -39.41 -32.28 76.62
CA VAL A 121 -39.50 -30.97 75.94
C VAL A 121 -39.57 -31.22 74.43
N PRO A 122 -40.72 -30.99 73.78
CA PRO A 122 -40.80 -31.09 72.33
C PRO A 122 -40.06 -29.91 71.67
N ALA A 123 -39.22 -30.19 70.67
CA ALA A 123 -38.52 -29.19 69.88
C ALA A 123 -38.76 -29.45 68.39
N ILE A 124 -39.26 -28.45 67.67
CA ILE A 124 -39.45 -28.54 66.22
C ILE A 124 -38.46 -27.58 65.55
N PHE A 125 -37.60 -28.12 64.69
CA PHE A 125 -36.60 -27.37 63.93
C PHE A 125 -36.97 -27.37 62.46
N PHE A 126 -36.76 -26.25 61.77
CA PHE A 126 -37.07 -26.11 60.36
C PHE A 126 -35.78 -25.92 59.56
N MET A 127 -35.57 -26.72 58.52
CA MET A 127 -34.52 -26.47 57.53
C MET A 127 -35.15 -26.09 56.21
N LYS A 128 -34.65 -25.01 55.61
CA LYS A 128 -35.08 -24.55 54.30
C LYS A 128 -34.26 -25.26 53.21
N ALA A 129 -34.93 -25.84 52.22
CA ALA A 129 -34.25 -26.44 51.07
C ALA A 129 -33.51 -25.35 50.28
N VAL A 130 -32.30 -25.66 49.83
CA VAL A 130 -31.56 -24.84 48.87
C VAL A 130 -32.24 -25.00 47.51
N LYS A 131 -32.68 -23.89 46.92
CA LYS A 131 -33.32 -23.91 45.59
C LYS A 131 -32.24 -24.18 44.54
N VAL A 132 -32.35 -25.29 43.81
CA VAL A 132 -31.58 -25.53 42.58
C VAL A 132 -32.34 -24.82 41.46
N GLU A 133 -31.78 -23.74 40.92
CA GLU A 133 -32.34 -23.09 39.72
C GLU A 133 -31.68 -23.70 38.48
N GLU A 134 -32.48 -24.06 37.47
CA GLU A 134 -31.96 -24.49 36.18
C GLU A 134 -31.16 -23.34 35.53
N PRO A 135 -30.02 -23.60 34.88
CA PRO A 135 -29.27 -22.54 34.22
C PRO A 135 -30.12 -21.89 33.12
N ALA A 136 -29.89 -20.59 32.88
CA ALA A 136 -30.45 -19.94 31.69
C ALA A 136 -29.87 -20.58 30.42
N VAL A 137 -30.68 -20.69 29.37
CA VAL A 137 -30.28 -21.24 28.07
C VAL A 137 -30.23 -20.11 27.04
N TYR A 138 -29.12 -20.02 26.30
CA TYR A 138 -28.93 -19.00 25.28
C TYR A 138 -28.78 -19.64 23.91
N ASN A 139 -29.55 -19.16 22.92
CA ASN A 139 -29.49 -19.68 21.55
C ASN A 139 -29.34 -18.52 20.55
N ILE A 140 -28.57 -18.76 19.50
CA ILE A 140 -28.52 -17.92 18.30
C ILE A 140 -29.13 -18.73 17.16
N LEU A 141 -30.26 -18.29 16.67
CA LEU A 141 -31.02 -18.93 15.60
C LEU A 141 -30.95 -18.02 14.38
N GLY A 142 -30.68 -18.56 13.20
CA GLY A 142 -30.61 -17.74 12.00
C GLY A 142 -31.18 -18.41 10.77
N LYS A 143 -31.69 -17.57 9.87
CA LYS A 143 -32.14 -17.95 8.53
C LYS A 143 -31.40 -17.10 7.51
N VAL A 144 -30.75 -17.78 6.57
CA VAL A 144 -29.98 -17.18 5.48
C VAL A 144 -30.75 -17.40 4.18
N PHE A 145 -30.96 -16.33 3.44
CA PHE A 145 -31.73 -16.34 2.20
C PHE A 145 -31.14 -15.38 1.19
N ASP A 146 -31.45 -15.61 -0.08
CA ASP A 146 -31.08 -14.70 -1.15
C ASP A 146 -31.93 -13.43 -1.03
N GLY A 147 -31.27 -12.27 -0.88
CA GLY A 147 -31.95 -11.02 -0.60
C GLY A 147 -32.78 -10.46 -1.76
N ILE A 148 -32.73 -11.06 -2.96
CA ILE A 148 -33.55 -10.68 -4.11
C ILE A 148 -34.75 -11.61 -4.27
N THR A 149 -34.49 -12.91 -4.34
CA THR A 149 -35.51 -13.94 -4.60
C THR A 149 -36.23 -14.38 -3.33
N ASN A 150 -35.68 -14.09 -2.15
CA ASN A 150 -36.08 -14.61 -0.83
C ASN A 150 -36.00 -16.14 -0.72
N GLU A 151 -35.33 -16.81 -1.65
CA GLU A 151 -35.11 -18.25 -1.59
C GLU A 151 -34.09 -18.60 -0.49
N PRO A 152 -34.27 -19.71 0.25
CA PRO A 152 -33.33 -20.13 1.27
C PRO A 152 -31.96 -20.51 0.69
N ILE A 153 -30.88 -20.12 1.37
CA ILE A 153 -29.51 -20.45 0.94
C ILE A 153 -29.00 -21.63 1.74
N ALA A 154 -28.96 -22.80 1.12
CA ALA A 154 -28.36 -24.01 1.69
C ALA A 154 -26.83 -24.03 1.54
N GLY A 155 -26.13 -24.63 2.50
CA GLY A 155 -24.69 -24.85 2.39
C GLY A 155 -23.83 -23.61 2.63
N ALA A 156 -24.34 -22.54 3.25
CA ALA A 156 -23.57 -21.37 3.66
C ALA A 156 -22.85 -21.67 4.99
N LYS A 157 -21.57 -21.33 5.08
CA LYS A 157 -20.78 -21.53 6.29
C LYS A 157 -20.99 -20.39 7.25
N VAL A 158 -21.29 -20.72 8.51
CA VAL A 158 -21.54 -19.77 9.58
C VAL A 158 -20.51 -19.98 10.68
N ASN A 159 -19.76 -18.94 11.00
CA ASN A 159 -18.79 -18.91 12.09
C ASN A 159 -19.16 -17.79 13.07
N GLY A 160 -18.93 -17.99 14.36
CA GLY A 160 -19.23 -16.98 15.38
C GLY A 160 -18.10 -16.86 16.39
N THR A 161 -17.73 -15.63 16.74
CA THR A 161 -16.70 -15.35 17.76
C THR A 161 -17.23 -14.35 18.76
N LEU A 162 -17.03 -14.61 20.05
CA LEU A 162 -17.39 -13.65 21.10
C LEU A 162 -16.43 -12.45 21.04
N ARG A 163 -16.97 -11.25 20.87
CA ARG A 163 -16.18 -10.03 20.72
C ARG A 163 -15.36 -9.75 21.99
N GLY A 164 -14.05 -9.62 21.83
CA GLY A 164 -13.12 -9.36 22.93
C GLY A 164 -12.72 -10.60 23.74
N SER A 165 -12.98 -11.80 23.22
CA SER A 165 -12.61 -13.08 23.80
C SER A 165 -12.09 -14.04 22.71
N ASP A 166 -11.40 -15.11 23.09
CA ASP A 166 -10.96 -16.19 22.19
C ASP A 166 -12.05 -17.27 22.00
N VAL A 167 -13.23 -17.07 22.60
CA VAL A 167 -14.37 -18.00 22.51
C VAL A 167 -14.94 -17.97 21.10
N THR A 168 -14.97 -19.15 20.47
CA THR A 168 -15.52 -19.38 19.13
C THR A 168 -16.64 -20.41 19.18
N LEU A 169 -17.64 -20.20 18.34
CA LEU A 169 -18.72 -21.16 18.10
C LEU A 169 -18.28 -22.11 16.99
N ALA A 170 -18.60 -23.40 17.14
CA ALA A 170 -18.22 -24.42 16.15
C ALA A 170 -18.88 -24.16 14.79
N GLU A 171 -18.11 -24.16 13.69
CA GLU A 171 -18.64 -23.90 12.34
C GLU A 171 -19.94 -24.66 12.06
N LYS A 172 -20.95 -23.93 11.58
CA LYS A 172 -22.21 -24.49 11.10
C LYS A 172 -22.32 -24.32 9.61
N THR A 173 -23.18 -25.13 9.01
CA THR A 173 -23.59 -24.98 7.61
C THR A 173 -25.11 -24.88 7.59
N THR A 174 -25.65 -23.96 6.79
CA THR A 174 -27.10 -23.82 6.66
C THR A 174 -27.72 -25.05 5.98
N ASP A 175 -28.88 -25.45 6.47
CA ASP A 175 -29.64 -26.57 5.90
C ASP A 175 -30.40 -26.19 4.62
N ALA A 176 -31.24 -27.11 4.12
CA ALA A 176 -32.04 -26.90 2.91
C ALA A 176 -33.01 -25.71 3.01
N ASP A 177 -33.44 -25.35 4.22
CA ASP A 177 -34.34 -24.21 4.49
C ASP A 177 -33.55 -22.93 4.81
N GLY A 178 -32.22 -22.97 4.65
CA GLY A 178 -31.32 -21.86 4.90
C GLY A 178 -31.09 -21.59 6.39
N THR A 179 -31.47 -22.51 7.28
CA THR A 179 -31.42 -22.28 8.72
C THR A 179 -30.12 -22.76 9.36
N PHE A 180 -29.71 -22.10 10.44
CA PHE A 180 -28.65 -22.55 11.33
C PHE A 180 -29.01 -22.26 12.78
N ALA A 181 -28.44 -23.04 13.71
CA ALA A 181 -28.64 -22.84 15.13
C ALA A 181 -27.37 -23.10 15.93
N TYR A 182 -27.07 -22.16 16.82
CA TYR A 182 -26.20 -22.37 17.97
C TYR A 182 -27.09 -22.50 19.19
N THR A 183 -27.15 -23.70 19.75
CA THR A 183 -27.92 -24.01 20.95
C THR A 183 -27.01 -24.07 22.15
N GLU A 184 -27.52 -23.67 23.33
CA GLU A 184 -26.79 -23.76 24.60
C GLU A 184 -25.44 -23.02 24.57
N VAL A 185 -25.44 -21.81 24.02
CA VAL A 185 -24.26 -20.94 23.98
C VAL A 185 -23.81 -20.61 25.40
N ALA A 186 -22.55 -20.93 25.71
CA ALA A 186 -22.03 -20.91 27.08
C ALA A 186 -21.90 -19.50 27.69
N GLU A 187 -21.61 -18.50 26.87
CA GLU A 187 -21.30 -17.15 27.33
C GLU A 187 -22.24 -16.11 26.71
N VAL A 188 -22.67 -15.14 27.53
CA VAL A 188 -23.44 -13.97 27.08
C VAL A 188 -22.49 -12.88 26.56
N GLY A 189 -22.98 -12.04 25.64
CA GLY A 189 -22.19 -10.99 25.03
C GLY A 189 -22.53 -10.75 23.57
N ILE A 190 -21.66 -10.06 22.85
CA ILE A 190 -21.83 -9.76 21.43
C ILE A 190 -20.99 -10.75 20.63
N TYR A 191 -21.63 -11.58 19.83
CA TYR A 191 -20.98 -12.50 18.90
C TYR A 191 -20.91 -11.87 17.51
N ASP A 192 -19.71 -11.82 16.94
CA ASP A 192 -19.49 -11.47 15.54
C ASP A 192 -19.74 -12.73 14.70
N ILE A 193 -20.88 -12.75 14.02
CA ILE A 193 -21.32 -13.83 13.14
C ILE A 193 -20.87 -13.52 11.72
N VAL A 194 -20.06 -14.39 11.13
CA VAL A 194 -19.57 -14.28 9.76
C VAL A 194 -20.17 -15.42 8.94
N ILE A 195 -20.85 -15.07 7.85
CA ILE A 195 -21.52 -16.01 6.95
C ILE A 195 -20.87 -15.89 5.57
N THR A 196 -20.43 -17.03 5.03
CA THR A 196 -19.73 -17.11 3.75
C THR A 196 -20.32 -18.19 2.86
N LYS A 197 -20.39 -17.92 1.55
CA LYS A 197 -20.86 -18.86 0.53
C LYS A 197 -20.19 -18.51 -0.80
N GLU A 198 -19.69 -19.53 -1.51
CA GLU A 198 -19.12 -19.32 -2.84
C GLU A 198 -20.13 -18.65 -3.78
N GLY A 199 -19.67 -17.63 -4.53
CA GLY A 199 -20.52 -16.84 -5.42
C GLY A 199 -21.33 -15.73 -4.73
N MET A 200 -21.34 -15.64 -3.40
CA MET A 200 -22.07 -14.62 -2.64
C MET A 200 -21.11 -13.66 -1.93
N ASN A 201 -21.58 -12.46 -1.59
CA ASN A 201 -20.88 -11.54 -0.69
C ASN A 201 -20.87 -12.09 0.74
N ASP A 202 -19.73 -11.96 1.42
CA ASP A 202 -19.62 -12.28 2.83
C ASP A 202 -20.47 -11.31 3.66
N VAL A 203 -21.18 -11.84 4.66
CA VAL A 203 -22.05 -11.04 5.51
C VAL A 203 -21.63 -11.16 6.97
N ARG A 204 -21.63 -10.03 7.67
CA ARG A 204 -21.24 -9.92 9.08
C ARG A 204 -22.39 -9.33 9.90
N TYR A 205 -22.79 -10.04 10.95
CA TYR A 205 -23.83 -9.61 11.88
C TYR A 205 -23.32 -9.65 13.32
N ALA A 206 -23.87 -8.78 14.16
CA ALA A 206 -23.65 -8.81 15.60
C ALA A 206 -24.85 -9.47 16.29
N ALA A 207 -24.66 -10.63 16.88
CA ALA A 207 -25.68 -11.30 17.70
C ALA A 207 -25.47 -10.97 19.17
N THR A 208 -26.45 -10.34 19.82
CA THR A 208 -26.33 -9.93 21.23
C THR A 208 -27.10 -10.88 22.14
N LEU A 209 -26.38 -11.66 22.94
CA LEU A 209 -26.97 -12.47 24.00
C LEU A 209 -26.96 -11.69 25.31
N GLN A 210 -28.15 -11.38 25.83
CA GLN A 210 -28.30 -10.65 27.09
C GLN A 210 -28.58 -11.62 28.23
N GLN A 211 -27.98 -11.37 29.40
CA GLN A 211 -28.20 -12.19 30.59
C GLN A 211 -29.69 -12.19 30.99
N VAL A 212 -30.24 -13.37 31.23
CA VAL A 212 -31.62 -13.57 31.71
C VAL A 212 -31.64 -14.32 33.04
N SER A 213 -32.80 -14.35 33.69
CA SER A 213 -32.97 -15.07 34.96
C SER A 213 -32.80 -16.59 34.76
N ALA A 214 -32.37 -17.29 35.80
CA ALA A 214 -32.27 -18.74 35.79
C ALA A 214 -33.60 -19.41 35.42
N GLY A 215 -33.53 -20.50 34.65
CA GLY A 215 -34.68 -21.22 34.09
C GLY A 215 -35.34 -20.55 32.87
N GLN A 216 -34.80 -19.42 32.38
CA GLN A 216 -35.29 -18.78 31.15
C GLN A 216 -34.48 -19.19 29.92
N VAL A 217 -35.14 -19.19 28.77
CA VAL A 217 -34.52 -19.37 27.45
C VAL A 217 -34.47 -18.02 26.73
N TYR A 218 -33.30 -17.62 26.27
CA TYR A 218 -33.10 -16.44 25.44
C TYR A 218 -32.74 -16.86 24.01
N ASN A 219 -33.57 -16.46 23.04
CA ASN A 219 -33.34 -16.73 21.62
C ASN A 219 -33.03 -15.41 20.90
N PHE A 220 -31.84 -15.31 20.32
CA PHE A 220 -31.51 -14.25 19.36
C PHE A 220 -31.78 -14.75 17.95
N ASN A 221 -32.72 -14.12 17.25
CA ASN A 221 -33.10 -14.51 15.89
C ASN A 221 -32.43 -13.60 14.86
N LEU A 222 -31.85 -14.20 13.83
CA LEU A 222 -31.19 -13.54 12.70
C LEU A 222 -31.94 -13.85 11.40
N GLU A 223 -32.24 -12.81 10.64
CA GLU A 223 -32.65 -12.91 9.24
C GLU A 223 -31.56 -12.26 8.40
N VAL A 224 -30.86 -13.07 7.60
CA VAL A 224 -29.63 -12.69 6.91
C VAL A 224 -29.85 -12.79 5.41
N PRO A 225 -30.13 -11.67 4.72
CA PRO A 225 -30.04 -11.63 3.27
C PRO A 225 -28.57 -11.72 2.84
N MET A 226 -28.26 -12.63 1.92
CA MET A 226 -27.02 -12.60 1.15
C MET A 226 -27.31 -12.20 -0.29
N TYR A 227 -26.30 -11.65 -0.95
CA TYR A 227 -26.40 -11.19 -2.33
C TYR A 227 -25.23 -11.73 -3.14
N GLU A 228 -25.42 -11.86 -4.45
CA GLU A 228 -24.36 -12.28 -5.37
C GLU A 228 -23.09 -11.43 -5.21
N LYS A 229 -21.94 -12.06 -5.30
CA LYS A 229 -20.64 -11.42 -5.13
C LYS A 229 -20.46 -10.24 -6.08
N GLY A 230 -20.05 -9.09 -5.53
CA GLY A 230 -19.85 -7.86 -6.31
C GLY A 230 -21.12 -7.04 -6.55
N THR A 231 -22.26 -7.45 -6.00
CA THR A 231 -23.48 -6.61 -5.98
C THR A 231 -23.62 -5.87 -4.66
N VAL A 232 -24.45 -4.82 -4.61
CA VAL A 232 -24.92 -4.18 -3.37
C VAL A 232 -26.42 -4.37 -3.30
N GLU A 233 -26.90 -5.04 -2.25
CA GLU A 233 -28.31 -5.42 -2.12
C GLU A 233 -28.87 -6.13 -3.36
N GLY A 234 -28.03 -6.92 -4.05
CA GLY A 234 -28.40 -7.70 -5.24
C GLY A 234 -28.70 -6.86 -6.48
N LYS A 235 -28.42 -5.55 -6.44
CA LYS A 235 -28.51 -4.65 -7.59
C LYS A 235 -27.15 -4.51 -8.25
N THR A 236 -27.15 -4.07 -9.51
CA THR A 236 -25.95 -3.73 -10.28
C THR A 236 -25.95 -2.25 -10.64
N TYR A 237 -24.83 -1.76 -11.15
CA TYR A 237 -24.66 -0.44 -11.74
C TYR A 237 -24.93 -0.46 -13.24
N ALA A 238 -25.22 0.73 -13.77
CA ALA A 238 -25.27 0.94 -15.21
C ALA A 238 -24.62 2.28 -15.58
N LEU A 239 -23.94 2.31 -16.72
CA LEU A 239 -23.33 3.50 -17.30
C LEU A 239 -24.05 3.87 -18.59
N SER A 240 -24.54 5.11 -18.64
CA SER A 240 -25.08 5.73 -19.85
C SER A 240 -24.00 6.62 -20.43
N CYS A 241 -23.33 6.17 -21.50
CA CYS A 241 -22.24 6.92 -22.11
C CYS A 241 -22.76 7.74 -23.29
N ASN A 242 -22.34 8.99 -23.36
CA ASN A 242 -22.61 9.89 -24.49
C ASN A 242 -21.28 10.46 -24.98
N ILE A 243 -20.95 10.18 -26.23
CA ILE A 243 -19.74 10.64 -26.90
C ILE A 243 -20.07 11.95 -27.59
N ILE A 244 -19.28 12.96 -27.25
CA ILE A 244 -19.51 14.36 -27.60
C ILE A 244 -18.30 14.82 -28.40
N ASP A 245 -18.53 15.38 -29.57
CA ASP A 245 -17.47 15.97 -30.37
C ASP A 245 -16.94 17.27 -29.76
N THR A 246 -15.94 17.87 -30.42
CA THR A 246 -15.29 19.10 -29.95
C THR A 246 -16.19 20.32 -29.94
N ASP A 247 -17.31 20.28 -30.67
CA ASP A 247 -18.30 21.36 -30.73
C ASP A 247 -19.39 21.19 -29.67
N GLY A 248 -19.31 20.15 -28.84
CA GLY A 248 -20.32 19.86 -27.82
C GLY A 248 -21.54 19.09 -28.37
N THR A 249 -21.47 18.56 -29.58
CA THR A 249 -22.57 17.85 -30.25
C THR A 249 -22.40 16.32 -30.12
N PRO A 250 -23.48 15.51 -30.05
CA PRO A 250 -23.36 14.06 -30.07
C PRO A 250 -22.61 13.55 -31.31
N TYR A 251 -21.58 12.73 -31.08
CA TYR A 251 -20.76 12.17 -32.13
C TYR A 251 -21.50 11.04 -32.87
N ASN A 252 -21.94 11.31 -34.10
CA ASN A 252 -22.87 10.42 -34.80
C ASN A 252 -22.24 9.31 -35.66
N LYS A 253 -20.93 9.05 -35.53
CA LYS A 253 -20.24 7.97 -36.27
C LYS A 253 -20.05 6.73 -35.39
N ASN A 254 -19.66 5.63 -36.03
CA ASN A 254 -19.36 4.39 -35.32
C ASN A 254 -18.09 4.55 -34.49
N VAL A 255 -18.14 4.13 -33.23
CA VAL A 255 -16.97 3.94 -32.38
C VAL A 255 -16.93 2.51 -31.86
N THR A 256 -15.74 2.07 -31.45
CA THR A 256 -15.59 0.84 -30.69
C THR A 256 -15.38 1.21 -29.24
N LEU A 257 -16.33 0.86 -28.38
CA LEU A 257 -16.17 0.97 -26.93
C LEU A 257 -15.71 -0.38 -26.40
N VAL A 258 -14.70 -0.37 -25.54
CA VAL A 258 -14.29 -1.55 -24.78
C VAL A 258 -14.37 -1.19 -23.31
N TYR A 259 -14.96 -2.04 -22.49
CA TYR A 259 -14.99 -1.81 -21.05
C TYR A 259 -14.58 -3.06 -20.29
N ARG A 260 -14.02 -2.84 -19.10
CA ARG A 260 -13.65 -3.88 -18.15
C ARG A 260 -14.20 -3.53 -16.79
N ASN A 261 -14.95 -4.43 -16.18
CA ASN A 261 -15.46 -4.25 -14.82
C ASN A 261 -14.61 -5.08 -13.86
N ASN A 262 -13.85 -4.40 -13.01
CA ASN A 262 -12.80 -4.99 -12.18
C ASN A 262 -11.77 -5.74 -13.06
N ASP A 263 -11.31 -6.91 -12.62
CA ASP A 263 -10.35 -7.76 -13.34
C ASP A 263 -11.04 -8.80 -14.26
N GLU A 264 -12.30 -8.57 -14.64
CA GLU A 264 -13.03 -9.44 -15.58
C GLU A 264 -12.51 -9.29 -17.02
N GLU A 265 -12.92 -10.19 -17.92
CA GLU A 265 -12.59 -10.06 -19.34
C GLU A 265 -13.20 -8.78 -19.94
N ALA A 266 -12.43 -8.11 -20.80
CA ALA A 266 -12.89 -6.91 -21.47
C ALA A 266 -14.01 -7.22 -22.47
N VAL A 267 -15.04 -6.39 -22.48
CA VAL A 267 -16.19 -6.54 -23.37
C VAL A 267 -16.12 -5.46 -24.45
N LYS A 268 -16.03 -5.90 -25.71
CA LYS A 268 -16.10 -5.03 -26.88
C LYS A 268 -17.57 -4.78 -27.25
N MET A 269 -17.95 -3.51 -27.38
CA MET A 269 -19.30 -3.08 -27.75
C MET A 269 -19.23 -2.06 -28.90
N PRO A 270 -19.86 -2.34 -30.05
CA PRO A 270 -20.01 -1.33 -31.09
C PRO A 270 -21.02 -0.27 -30.64
N VAL A 271 -20.68 1.00 -30.84
CA VAL A 271 -21.59 2.11 -30.53
C VAL A 271 -21.87 2.88 -31.81
N SER A 272 -23.12 2.85 -32.23
CA SER A 272 -23.65 3.66 -33.33
C SER A 272 -24.28 4.93 -32.77
N SER A 273 -24.03 6.07 -33.41
CA SER A 273 -24.64 7.36 -33.05
C SER A 273 -24.25 7.92 -31.68
N GLY A 274 -23.09 7.52 -31.15
CA GLY A 274 -22.45 8.18 -30.00
C GLY A 274 -23.14 8.00 -28.64
N SER A 275 -24.15 7.14 -28.51
CA SER A 275 -24.78 6.85 -27.22
C SER A 275 -24.83 5.36 -26.95
N CYS A 276 -24.51 4.95 -25.72
CA CYS A 276 -24.58 3.55 -25.32
C CYS A 276 -24.98 3.38 -23.85
N MET A 277 -25.47 2.18 -23.52
CA MET A 277 -25.86 1.80 -22.17
C MET A 277 -25.16 0.50 -21.77
N ILE A 278 -24.27 0.58 -20.79
CA ILE A 278 -23.58 -0.57 -20.20
C ILE A 278 -24.34 -0.94 -18.93
N SER A 279 -24.88 -2.17 -18.87
CA SER A 279 -25.68 -2.65 -17.73
C SER A 279 -24.98 -3.84 -17.05
N GLY A 280 -25.41 -4.16 -15.82
CA GLY A 280 -24.92 -5.35 -15.12
C GLY A 280 -23.54 -5.19 -14.49
N LEU A 281 -23.07 -3.95 -14.29
CA LEU A 281 -21.77 -3.68 -13.70
C LEU A 281 -21.80 -3.96 -12.18
N LYS A 282 -20.83 -4.74 -11.71
CA LYS A 282 -20.56 -5.02 -10.30
C LYS A 282 -19.84 -3.84 -9.65
N THR A 283 -19.97 -3.73 -8.33
CA THR A 283 -19.22 -2.77 -7.51
C THR A 283 -17.71 -2.94 -7.68
N GLY A 284 -16.95 -1.88 -7.39
CA GLY A 284 -15.52 -1.79 -7.66
C GLY A 284 -15.26 -0.86 -8.85
N THR A 285 -14.31 -1.20 -9.71
CA THR A 285 -13.88 -0.32 -10.81
C THR A 285 -14.48 -0.73 -12.15
N VAL A 286 -14.63 0.25 -13.04
CA VAL A 286 -14.88 0.01 -14.46
C VAL A 286 -13.99 0.92 -15.28
N THR A 287 -13.15 0.32 -16.11
CA THR A 287 -12.32 1.05 -17.07
C THR A 287 -13.00 1.01 -18.42
N ILE A 288 -13.11 2.17 -19.06
CA ILE A 288 -13.71 2.33 -20.38
C ILE A 288 -12.65 2.86 -21.32
N PHE A 289 -12.55 2.25 -22.48
CA PHE A 289 -11.74 2.65 -23.61
C PHE A 289 -12.66 2.94 -24.78
N VAL A 290 -12.45 4.07 -25.46
CA VAL A 290 -13.19 4.44 -26.67
C VAL A 290 -12.20 4.64 -27.78
N LYS A 291 -12.26 3.74 -28.76
CA LYS A 291 -11.52 3.83 -30.02
C LYS A 291 -12.40 4.51 -31.06
N VAL A 292 -11.93 5.64 -31.58
CA VAL A 292 -12.67 6.45 -32.54
C VAL A 292 -12.25 6.04 -33.96
N ALA A 293 -13.20 5.81 -34.85
CA ALA A 293 -12.89 5.37 -36.22
C ALA A 293 -12.33 6.50 -37.12
N ASP A 294 -12.49 7.75 -36.69
CA ASP A 294 -12.04 8.95 -37.40
C ASP A 294 -10.70 9.40 -36.82
N SER A 295 -9.62 9.21 -37.60
CA SER A 295 -8.23 9.47 -37.20
C SER A 295 -7.93 10.93 -36.82
N LYS A 296 -8.88 11.84 -37.03
CA LYS A 296 -8.80 13.23 -36.56
C LYS A 296 -8.92 13.33 -35.03
N TYR A 297 -9.59 12.40 -34.37
CA TYR A 297 -9.87 12.47 -32.94
C TYR A 297 -9.00 11.50 -32.16
N ASN A 298 -8.63 11.89 -30.96
CA ASN A 298 -7.95 11.01 -30.03
C ASN A 298 -8.92 9.97 -29.44
N GLY A 299 -8.37 8.79 -29.17
CA GLY A 299 -8.98 7.80 -28.30
C GLY A 299 -9.13 8.31 -26.86
N TYR A 300 -9.99 7.65 -26.11
CA TYR A 300 -10.29 8.01 -24.73
C TYR A 300 -10.17 6.80 -23.82
N ALA A 301 -9.65 6.99 -22.61
CA ALA A 301 -9.69 5.98 -21.57
C ALA A 301 -9.92 6.62 -20.20
N MET A 302 -10.77 5.99 -19.39
CA MET A 302 -11.03 6.44 -18.02
C MET A 302 -11.48 5.27 -17.13
N THR A 303 -11.04 5.31 -15.88
CA THR A 303 -11.44 4.37 -14.83
C THR A 303 -12.38 5.05 -13.85
N TYR A 304 -13.53 4.43 -13.61
CA TYR A 304 -14.55 4.88 -12.66
C TYR A 304 -14.60 3.94 -11.47
N ASP A 305 -14.63 4.50 -10.26
CA ASP A 305 -14.95 3.75 -9.05
C ASP A 305 -16.47 3.78 -8.82
N LEU A 306 -17.12 2.64 -9.05
CA LEU A 306 -18.56 2.46 -8.87
C LEU A 306 -18.96 2.40 -7.39
N SER A 307 -18.03 2.13 -6.48
CA SER A 307 -18.31 2.07 -5.03
C SER A 307 -18.73 3.43 -4.45
N ALA A 308 -18.39 4.53 -5.13
CA ALA A 308 -18.79 5.89 -4.77
C ALA A 308 -20.25 6.22 -5.10
N PHE A 309 -20.95 5.36 -5.85
CA PHE A 309 -22.31 5.63 -6.33
C PHE A 309 -23.35 4.76 -5.62
N ASN A 310 -24.56 5.31 -5.48
CA ASN A 310 -25.71 4.55 -5.01
C ASN A 310 -26.09 3.50 -6.04
N ILE A 311 -26.30 2.27 -5.61
CA ILE A 311 -26.58 1.18 -6.52
C ILE A 311 -27.96 1.31 -7.20
N GLY A 312 -28.06 0.83 -8.44
CA GLY A 312 -29.23 1.04 -9.30
C GLY A 312 -29.32 2.45 -9.92
N THR A 313 -28.36 3.33 -9.66
CA THR A 313 -28.25 4.62 -10.34
C THR A 313 -27.68 4.42 -11.74
N ILE A 314 -28.31 5.05 -12.74
CA ILE A 314 -27.71 5.21 -14.06
C ILE A 314 -26.70 6.34 -13.97
N ILE A 315 -25.42 5.99 -14.07
CA ILE A 315 -24.32 6.95 -14.03
C ILE A 315 -24.13 7.48 -15.44
N ASN A 316 -24.29 8.79 -15.62
CA ASN A 316 -24.07 9.43 -16.91
C ASN A 316 -22.58 9.70 -17.13
N LEU A 317 -22.07 9.21 -18.24
CA LEU A 317 -20.67 9.30 -18.64
C LEU A 317 -20.56 10.12 -19.94
N PRO A 318 -20.27 11.43 -19.86
CA PRO A 318 -19.90 12.19 -21.04
C PRO A 318 -18.45 11.89 -21.44
N VAL A 319 -18.24 11.43 -22.67
CA VAL A 319 -16.93 11.23 -23.29
C VAL A 319 -16.70 12.38 -24.27
N TYR A 320 -15.84 13.32 -23.92
CA TYR A 320 -15.49 14.43 -24.80
C TYR A 320 -14.32 14.04 -25.68
N LEU A 321 -14.55 14.02 -26.99
CA LEU A 321 -13.49 13.80 -27.97
C LEU A 321 -12.59 15.02 -28.02
N THR A 322 -11.29 14.77 -28.16
CA THR A 322 -10.28 15.79 -28.41
C THR A 322 -9.70 15.59 -29.80
N LEU A 323 -9.21 16.67 -30.42
CA LEU A 323 -8.51 16.56 -31.71
C LEU A 323 -7.11 16.01 -31.47
N ALA A 324 -6.65 15.17 -32.40
CA ALA A 324 -5.23 14.95 -32.57
C ALA A 324 -4.60 16.26 -33.06
N GLU A 325 -3.50 16.65 -32.44
CA GLU A 325 -2.75 17.87 -32.77
C GLU A 325 -1.46 17.47 -33.51
N GLU A 326 -0.81 18.44 -34.16
CA GLU A 326 0.47 18.19 -34.83
C GLU A 326 1.47 17.54 -33.87
N GLY A 327 2.02 16.39 -34.26
CA GLY A 327 2.92 15.60 -33.43
C GLY A 327 2.29 14.96 -32.20
N ASN A 328 0.98 15.03 -31.97
CA ASN A 328 0.36 14.46 -30.77
C ASN A 328 -0.94 13.71 -31.09
N VAL A 329 -0.93 12.41 -30.84
CA VAL A 329 -2.10 11.55 -30.98
C VAL A 329 -2.22 10.60 -29.80
N SER A 330 -3.45 10.31 -29.41
CA SER A 330 -3.76 9.19 -28.53
C SER A 330 -4.68 8.21 -29.24
N GLU A 331 -4.36 6.93 -29.21
CA GLU A 331 -5.14 5.87 -29.87
C GLU A 331 -5.35 4.70 -28.90
N VAL A 332 -6.56 4.14 -28.91
CA VAL A 332 -6.86 2.92 -28.14
C VAL A 332 -6.43 1.71 -28.95
N VAL A 333 -5.51 0.94 -28.39
CA VAL A 333 -4.96 -0.27 -28.99
C VAL A 333 -5.54 -1.51 -28.31
N LEU A 334 -6.04 -2.43 -29.13
CA LEU A 334 -6.63 -3.68 -28.67
C LEU A 334 -5.59 -4.81 -28.80
N PRO A 335 -5.37 -5.65 -27.78
CA PRO A 335 -4.29 -6.66 -27.75
C PRO A 335 -4.31 -7.64 -28.91
N ASP A 336 -5.50 -8.01 -29.37
CA ASP A 336 -5.75 -9.06 -30.35
C ASP A 336 -5.70 -8.57 -31.80
N GLU A 337 -5.53 -7.26 -32.02
CA GLU A 337 -5.59 -6.64 -33.35
C GLU A 337 -4.30 -5.88 -33.66
N PRO A 338 -3.70 -6.07 -34.85
CA PRO A 338 -2.59 -5.21 -35.26
C PRO A 338 -3.11 -3.78 -35.44
N THR A 339 -2.37 -2.80 -34.92
CA THR A 339 -2.77 -1.39 -34.97
C THR A 339 -1.62 -0.54 -35.52
N MET A 340 -1.97 0.39 -36.41
CA MET A 340 -1.07 1.43 -36.90
C MET A 340 -1.54 2.77 -36.34
N ILE A 341 -0.69 3.43 -35.56
CA ILE A 341 -0.95 4.77 -35.05
C ILE A 341 -0.26 5.76 -35.98
N ASP A 342 -1.01 6.46 -36.83
CA ASP A 342 -0.49 7.54 -37.68
C ASP A 342 -0.44 8.83 -36.84
N VAL A 343 0.77 9.32 -36.54
CA VAL A 343 0.95 10.55 -35.77
C VAL A 343 0.80 11.74 -36.73
N PRO A 344 -0.07 12.73 -36.42
CA PRO A 344 -0.22 13.91 -37.26
C PRO A 344 1.13 14.57 -37.53
N GLU A 345 1.38 14.92 -38.80
CA GLU A 345 2.65 15.50 -39.23
C GLU A 345 2.95 16.79 -38.47
N VAL A 346 4.14 16.85 -37.87
CA VAL A 346 4.67 18.08 -37.29
C VAL A 346 5.04 19.01 -38.44
N VAL A 347 4.48 20.21 -38.47
CA VAL A 347 4.86 21.23 -39.46
C VAL A 347 6.10 21.96 -38.97
N ALA A 348 7.07 22.17 -39.88
CA ALA A 348 8.24 22.97 -39.56
C ALA A 348 7.85 24.44 -39.36
N ASP A 349 8.31 25.05 -38.27
CA ASP A 349 8.20 26.49 -38.05
C ASP A 349 9.21 27.22 -38.96
N PRO A 350 8.75 28.03 -39.94
CA PRO A 350 9.64 28.73 -40.85
C PRO A 350 10.49 29.81 -40.17
N GLU A 351 10.13 30.26 -38.96
CA GLU A 351 10.90 31.24 -38.19
C GLU A 351 12.01 30.60 -37.33
N VAL A 352 12.00 29.26 -37.19
CA VAL A 352 12.95 28.52 -36.37
C VAL A 352 13.83 27.63 -37.24
N GLU A 353 15.10 28.02 -37.41
CA GLU A 353 16.05 27.29 -38.29
C GLU A 353 16.25 25.82 -37.90
N THR A 354 16.11 25.47 -36.62
CA THR A 354 16.24 24.09 -36.11
C THR A 354 14.95 23.27 -36.21
N SER A 355 13.82 23.88 -36.56
CA SER A 355 12.55 23.17 -36.71
C SER A 355 12.55 22.32 -37.99
N ILE A 356 12.05 21.09 -37.90
CA ILE A 356 11.92 20.19 -39.04
C ILE A 356 10.52 19.59 -39.11
N ALA A 357 10.04 19.37 -40.34
CA ALA A 357 8.77 18.71 -40.55
C ALA A 357 8.97 17.20 -40.38
N VAL A 358 8.17 16.57 -39.54
CA VAL A 358 8.34 15.16 -39.19
C VAL A 358 7.01 14.44 -39.27
N LYS A 359 6.99 13.35 -40.02
CA LYS A 359 5.86 12.41 -40.06
C LYS A 359 6.31 11.06 -39.50
N THR A 360 5.53 10.50 -38.59
CA THR A 360 5.84 9.22 -37.96
C THR A 360 4.61 8.35 -37.79
N ASP A 361 4.85 7.05 -37.67
CA ASP A 361 3.83 6.10 -37.27
C ASP A 361 4.41 5.04 -36.32
N LEU A 362 3.52 4.42 -35.54
CA LEU A 362 3.82 3.25 -34.72
C LEU A 362 3.08 2.05 -35.27
N ASN A 363 3.82 0.99 -35.60
CA ASN A 363 3.23 -0.30 -35.97
C ASN A 363 3.27 -1.24 -34.78
N ILE A 364 2.09 -1.54 -34.25
CA ILE A 364 1.88 -2.36 -33.06
C ILE A 364 1.33 -3.72 -33.50
N PRO A 365 2.12 -4.80 -33.45
CA PRO A 365 1.65 -6.11 -33.87
C PRO A 365 0.65 -6.70 -32.86
N ALA A 366 -0.26 -7.54 -33.35
CA ALA A 366 -1.17 -8.30 -32.48
C ALA A 366 -0.40 -9.13 -31.45
N GLY A 367 -0.83 -9.05 -30.20
CA GLY A 367 -0.21 -9.66 -29.04
C GLY A 367 1.04 -8.94 -28.52
N ALA A 368 1.34 -7.71 -28.96
CA ALA A 368 2.38 -6.89 -28.34
C ALA A 368 2.00 -6.45 -26.91
N LEU A 369 0.72 -6.11 -26.72
CA LEU A 369 0.12 -5.71 -25.45
C LEU A 369 -0.66 -6.87 -24.84
N LYS A 370 -0.77 -6.90 -23.51
CA LYS A 370 -1.59 -7.89 -22.77
C LYS A 370 -3.05 -7.48 -22.65
N GLU A 371 -3.29 -6.19 -22.64
CA GLU A 371 -4.58 -5.57 -22.35
C GLU A 371 -4.81 -4.32 -23.18
N GLU A 372 -6.07 -3.92 -23.33
CA GLU A 372 -6.44 -2.69 -24.00
C GLU A 372 -5.74 -1.51 -23.35
N THR A 373 -5.11 -0.67 -24.16
CA THR A 373 -4.29 0.44 -23.67
C THR A 373 -4.56 1.68 -24.50
N LEU A 374 -4.74 2.82 -23.84
CA LEU A 374 -4.66 4.12 -24.50
C LEU A 374 -3.18 4.48 -24.64
N ILE A 375 -2.69 4.49 -25.88
CA ILE A 375 -1.31 4.85 -26.19
C ILE A 375 -1.29 6.28 -26.67
N THR A 376 -0.44 7.09 -26.05
CA THR A 376 -0.19 8.47 -26.49
C THR A 376 1.20 8.56 -27.09
N ALA A 377 1.30 9.09 -28.30
CA ALA A 377 2.54 9.35 -29.00
C ALA A 377 2.70 10.86 -29.20
N ILE A 378 3.77 11.41 -28.66
CA ILE A 378 4.14 12.83 -28.75
C ILE A 378 5.48 12.91 -29.47
N VAL A 379 5.49 13.49 -30.66
CA VAL A 379 6.66 13.60 -31.52
C VAL A 379 7.00 15.07 -31.75
N ARG A 380 8.31 15.35 -31.71
CA ARG A 380 8.86 16.68 -31.97
C ARG A 380 9.96 16.57 -33.02
N GLY A 381 9.90 17.46 -34.00
CA GLY A 381 10.91 17.63 -35.03
C GLY A 381 11.78 18.85 -34.78
N VAL A 382 12.81 18.72 -33.95
CA VAL A 382 13.75 19.81 -33.65
C VAL A 382 15.17 19.26 -33.66
N ILE A 383 16.05 19.98 -34.35
CA ILE A 383 17.48 19.68 -34.36
C ILE A 383 18.10 20.19 -33.06
N GLU A 384 18.60 19.27 -32.25
CA GLU A 384 19.16 19.54 -30.93
C GLU A 384 20.50 18.82 -30.73
N ASN A 385 21.35 19.39 -29.89
CA ASN A 385 22.58 18.73 -29.48
C ASN A 385 22.23 17.54 -28.56
N ALA A 386 22.78 16.36 -28.84
CA ALA A 386 22.51 15.14 -28.08
C ALA A 386 23.57 14.85 -27.00
N VAL A 387 24.65 15.63 -26.91
CA VAL A 387 25.74 15.42 -25.94
C VAL A 387 25.27 15.75 -24.52
N ILE A 388 25.27 14.72 -23.66
CA ILE A 388 25.04 14.86 -22.22
C ILE A 388 26.37 15.16 -21.55
N ALA A 389 26.58 16.42 -21.16
CA ALA A 389 27.52 16.71 -20.09
C ALA A 389 26.73 16.77 -18.79
N ASP A 390 26.63 15.65 -18.06
CA ASP A 390 26.42 15.76 -16.62
C ASP A 390 27.68 16.38 -16.01
N GLU A 391 27.52 17.24 -15.00
CA GLU A 391 28.64 17.88 -14.28
C GLU A 391 29.61 16.84 -13.68
N THR A 392 29.19 15.58 -13.55
CA THR A 392 29.94 14.48 -12.93
C THR A 392 30.77 13.62 -13.91
N THR A 393 30.46 13.60 -15.21
CA THR A 393 31.21 12.88 -16.25
C THR A 393 31.71 13.86 -17.31
N PRO A 394 32.95 14.37 -17.18
CA PRO A 394 33.49 15.30 -18.16
C PRO A 394 33.61 14.64 -19.53
N ILE A 395 33.25 15.39 -20.58
CA ILE A 395 33.47 15.01 -21.97
C ILE A 395 34.96 14.68 -22.14
N THR A 396 35.26 13.47 -22.59
CA THR A 396 36.64 13.03 -22.87
C THR A 396 36.98 13.32 -24.33
N ASP A 397 38.24 13.15 -24.71
CA ASP A 397 38.64 13.41 -26.10
C ASP A 397 38.10 12.37 -27.10
N GLU A 398 37.59 11.25 -26.61
CA GLU A 398 37.03 10.13 -27.39
C GLU A 398 35.49 10.15 -27.48
N THR A 399 34.83 11.17 -26.94
CA THR A 399 33.36 11.25 -26.96
C THR A 399 32.86 11.59 -28.38
N PRO A 400 32.00 10.75 -28.99
CA PRO A 400 31.36 11.04 -30.27
C PRO A 400 30.57 12.36 -30.27
N ALA A 401 30.63 13.08 -31.39
CA ALA A 401 29.76 14.23 -31.64
C ALA A 401 28.40 13.73 -32.14
N ASN A 402 27.33 14.15 -31.45
CA ASN A 402 25.98 13.60 -31.60
C ASN A 402 24.93 14.71 -31.69
N ALA A 403 23.97 14.61 -32.61
CA ALA A 403 22.79 15.50 -32.67
C ALA A 403 21.51 14.72 -32.96
N ALA A 404 20.42 15.12 -32.29
CA ALA A 404 19.09 14.58 -32.53
C ALA A 404 18.33 15.45 -33.53
N PHE A 405 17.40 14.84 -34.27
CA PHE A 405 16.49 15.56 -35.16
C PHE A 405 15.02 15.27 -34.85
N VAL A 406 14.73 14.11 -34.27
CA VAL A 406 13.39 13.72 -33.84
C VAL A 406 13.45 13.16 -32.43
N THR A 407 12.48 13.58 -31.63
CA THR A 407 12.22 13.04 -30.30
C THR A 407 10.79 12.52 -30.25
N GLY A 408 10.60 11.30 -29.78
CA GLY A 408 9.30 10.68 -29.54
C GLY A 408 9.15 10.36 -28.05
N GLU A 409 8.08 10.84 -27.42
CA GLU A 409 7.64 10.42 -26.10
C GLU A 409 6.42 9.53 -26.27
N PHE A 410 6.50 8.32 -25.73
CA PHE A 410 5.41 7.35 -25.79
C PHE A 410 4.92 7.00 -24.40
N LEU A 411 3.60 7.02 -24.22
CA LEU A 411 2.94 6.77 -22.95
C LEU A 411 1.98 5.58 -23.07
N PRO A 412 1.78 4.80 -21.99
CA PRO A 412 2.33 5.00 -20.63
C PRO A 412 3.82 4.63 -20.51
N ASN A 413 4.64 5.50 -19.90
CA ASN A 413 6.07 5.26 -19.72
C ASN A 413 6.33 3.96 -18.91
N GLY A 414 7.30 3.18 -19.35
CA GLY A 414 7.72 1.91 -18.74
C GLY A 414 6.90 0.69 -19.17
N LEU A 415 5.82 0.85 -19.95
CA LEU A 415 5.04 -0.28 -20.45
C LEU A 415 5.90 -1.16 -21.36
N THR A 416 6.16 -2.40 -20.98
CA THR A 416 6.93 -3.38 -21.75
C THR A 416 6.06 -4.20 -22.68
N PHE A 417 6.59 -4.61 -23.83
CA PHE A 417 5.85 -5.36 -24.85
C PHE A 417 6.31 -6.81 -24.97
N GLU A 418 5.37 -7.72 -25.22
CA GLU A 418 5.65 -9.13 -25.52
C GLU A 418 6.25 -9.32 -26.93
N LYS A 419 5.98 -8.35 -27.82
CA LYS A 419 6.58 -8.24 -29.15
C LYS A 419 6.99 -6.79 -29.37
N PRO A 420 8.16 -6.53 -29.99
CA PRO A 420 8.59 -5.16 -30.25
C PRO A 420 7.56 -4.39 -31.09
N ILE A 421 7.41 -3.12 -30.78
CA ILE A 421 6.67 -2.15 -31.58
C ILE A 421 7.67 -1.49 -32.53
N VAL A 422 7.28 -1.25 -33.79
CA VAL A 422 8.15 -0.57 -34.75
C VAL A 422 7.79 0.90 -34.82
N TRP A 423 8.75 1.77 -34.54
CA TRP A 423 8.63 3.21 -34.75
C TRP A 423 9.22 3.59 -36.10
N ASN A 424 8.39 4.22 -36.93
CA ASN A 424 8.74 4.67 -38.26
C ASN A 424 8.79 6.19 -38.31
N VAL A 425 9.84 6.74 -38.90
CA VAL A 425 10.04 8.17 -39.13
C VAL A 425 10.32 8.39 -40.60
N VAL A 426 9.42 9.08 -41.29
CA VAL A 426 9.64 9.49 -42.69
C VAL A 426 10.84 10.44 -42.73
N ASN A 427 11.77 10.21 -43.65
CA ASN A 427 12.98 11.03 -43.78
C ASN A 427 12.62 12.52 -43.92
N PRO A 428 12.99 13.37 -42.94
CA PRO A 428 12.62 14.79 -42.97
C PRO A 428 13.52 15.63 -43.89
N PHE A 429 14.63 15.09 -44.36
CA PHE A 429 15.65 15.77 -45.18
C PHE A 429 15.43 15.58 -46.68
N LYS A 430 14.17 15.69 -47.14
CA LYS A 430 13.64 15.25 -48.45
C LYS A 430 14.40 15.73 -49.70
N GLU A 431 15.22 16.79 -49.62
CA GLU A 431 16.03 17.27 -50.75
C GLU A 431 17.26 16.40 -51.03
N SER A 432 17.61 15.51 -50.10
CA SER A 432 18.71 14.55 -50.18
C SER A 432 18.16 13.15 -49.89
N GLY A 433 18.40 12.17 -50.77
CA GLY A 433 17.70 10.87 -50.76
C GLY A 433 17.82 10.07 -49.46
N HIS A 434 18.84 9.20 -49.38
CA HIS A 434 19.25 8.56 -48.13
C HIS A 434 20.26 9.49 -47.46
N VAL A 435 19.93 10.03 -46.29
CA VAL A 435 20.77 11.08 -45.71
C VAL A 435 21.77 10.54 -44.73
N PHE A 436 21.35 9.81 -43.70
CA PHE A 436 22.29 9.29 -42.69
C PHE A 436 22.43 7.78 -42.81
N ASP A 437 23.66 7.31 -43.01
CA ASP A 437 23.95 5.89 -43.17
C ASP A 437 23.86 5.11 -41.87
N GLU A 438 24.20 5.77 -40.76
CA GLU A 438 24.16 5.22 -39.42
C GLU A 438 23.43 6.23 -38.52
N LEU A 439 22.28 5.82 -37.97
CA LEU A 439 21.60 6.54 -36.89
C LEU A 439 21.65 5.68 -35.63
N GLN A 440 21.92 6.32 -34.51
CA GLN A 440 21.88 5.70 -33.19
C GLN A 440 20.55 6.05 -32.51
N MET A 441 19.92 5.03 -31.94
CA MET A 441 18.74 5.21 -31.12
C MET A 441 19.15 5.41 -29.66
N GLN A 442 18.55 6.40 -29.01
CA GLN A 442 18.75 6.63 -27.57
C GLN A 442 17.41 6.71 -26.87
N TYR A 443 17.37 6.28 -25.60
CA TYR A 443 16.18 6.36 -24.76
C TYR A 443 16.48 7.04 -23.43
N SER A 444 15.44 7.60 -22.82
CA SER A 444 15.49 8.27 -21.53
C SER A 444 14.20 8.07 -20.77
N VAL A 445 14.31 7.64 -19.50
CA VAL A 445 13.15 7.49 -18.61
C VAL A 445 12.60 8.85 -18.16
N ASP A 446 13.47 9.85 -18.00
CA ASP A 446 13.15 11.18 -17.45
C ASP A 446 13.24 12.32 -18.47
N GLY A 447 13.58 12.01 -19.72
CA GLY A 447 13.84 12.97 -20.79
C GLY A 447 15.14 13.79 -20.63
N LYS A 448 15.96 13.47 -19.62
CA LYS A 448 17.18 14.24 -19.28
C LYS A 448 18.44 13.41 -19.47
N VAL A 449 18.47 12.20 -18.90
CA VAL A 449 19.60 11.28 -19.02
C VAL A 449 19.27 10.26 -20.09
N TRP A 450 20.08 10.23 -21.15
CA TRP A 450 19.89 9.35 -22.29
C TRP A 450 20.90 8.22 -22.28
N SER A 451 20.44 7.03 -22.68
CA SER A 451 21.25 5.84 -22.84
C SER A 451 21.11 5.30 -24.25
N ASP A 452 22.20 4.74 -24.76
CA ASP A 452 22.22 4.12 -26.08
C ASP A 452 21.38 2.84 -26.07
N VAL A 453 20.61 2.65 -27.15
CA VAL A 453 19.88 1.41 -27.43
C VAL A 453 20.69 0.63 -28.46
N GLU A 454 20.91 -0.66 -28.22
CA GLU A 454 21.67 -1.53 -29.13
C GLU A 454 20.92 -1.87 -30.45
N ASN A 455 19.69 -1.38 -30.61
CA ASN A 455 18.87 -1.64 -31.79
C ASN A 455 19.34 -0.81 -32.99
N GLU A 456 19.42 -1.47 -34.15
CA GLU A 456 19.75 -0.82 -35.42
C GLU A 456 18.58 0.07 -35.88
N VAL A 457 18.90 1.30 -36.31
CA VAL A 457 17.96 2.13 -37.08
C VAL A 457 18.15 1.78 -38.54
N THR A 458 17.16 1.14 -39.13
CA THR A 458 17.22 0.71 -40.54
C THR A 458 16.59 1.78 -41.43
N TYR A 459 17.16 2.00 -42.61
CA TYR A 459 16.57 2.88 -43.61
C TYR A 459 16.09 2.11 -44.82
N LYS A 460 14.81 2.29 -45.19
CA LYS A 460 14.23 1.69 -46.39
C LYS A 460 13.13 2.56 -46.96
N ASN A 461 13.15 2.78 -48.28
CA ASN A 461 12.10 3.50 -49.01
C ASN A 461 11.74 4.88 -48.43
N GLY A 462 12.74 5.64 -47.94
CA GLY A 462 12.52 6.97 -47.38
C GLY A 462 12.04 6.99 -45.92
N VAL A 463 12.09 5.86 -45.21
CA VAL A 463 11.66 5.73 -43.82
C VAL A 463 12.81 5.17 -42.99
N TYR A 464 13.07 5.81 -41.85
CA TYR A 464 13.89 5.27 -40.77
C TYR A 464 13.00 4.47 -39.82
N SER A 465 13.38 3.22 -39.54
CA SER A 465 12.58 2.29 -38.74
C SER A 465 13.44 1.68 -37.64
N THR A 466 12.91 1.61 -36.43
CA THR A 466 13.55 0.94 -35.30
C THR A 466 12.54 0.25 -34.40
N GLU A 467 12.99 -0.77 -33.69
CA GLU A 467 12.17 -1.52 -32.73
C GLU A 467 12.30 -0.90 -31.34
N ILE A 468 11.17 -0.74 -30.65
CA ILE A 468 11.11 -0.37 -29.23
C ILE A 468 10.44 -1.50 -28.43
N HIS A 469 11.00 -1.81 -27.26
CA HIS A 469 10.55 -2.91 -26.40
C HIS A 469 9.76 -2.45 -25.17
N HIS A 470 9.77 -1.15 -24.93
CA HIS A 470 8.98 -0.51 -23.90
C HIS A 470 8.68 0.95 -24.27
N PHE A 471 7.67 1.55 -23.66
CA PHE A 471 7.40 2.98 -23.84
C PHE A 471 8.32 3.82 -22.95
N SER A 472 8.83 4.90 -23.53
CA SER A 472 9.76 5.85 -22.89
C SER A 472 9.88 7.08 -23.77
N SER A 473 10.79 8.00 -23.41
CA SER A 473 11.26 9.02 -24.33
C SER A 473 12.41 8.48 -25.15
N TYR A 474 12.38 8.80 -26.44
CA TYR A 474 13.26 8.25 -27.46
C TYR A 474 13.71 9.35 -28.40
N ARG A 475 14.93 9.24 -28.92
CA ARG A 475 15.42 10.16 -29.95
C ARG A 475 16.32 9.43 -30.94
N MET A 476 16.24 9.83 -32.21
CA MET A 476 17.16 9.37 -33.24
C MET A 476 18.30 10.37 -33.40
N VAL A 477 19.53 9.88 -33.32
CA VAL A 477 20.74 10.69 -33.22
C VAL A 477 21.68 10.33 -34.36
N VAL A 478 22.19 11.34 -35.07
CA VAL A 478 23.38 11.13 -35.91
C VAL A 478 24.60 11.07 -35.00
N THR A 479 25.44 10.06 -35.20
CA THR A 479 26.68 9.88 -34.44
C THR A 479 27.89 9.90 -35.35
N SER A 480 29.03 10.32 -34.81
CA SER A 480 30.32 10.31 -35.51
C SER A 480 31.27 9.28 -34.93
N LYS A 481 32.14 8.74 -35.79
CA LYS A 481 33.39 8.10 -35.34
C LYS A 481 34.41 9.21 -35.06
N VAL A 482 35.09 9.16 -33.92
CA VAL A 482 36.05 10.18 -33.51
C VAL A 482 37.46 9.63 -33.41
N ASP A 483 38.38 10.23 -34.17
CA ASP A 483 39.81 9.97 -34.07
C ASP A 483 40.52 11.16 -33.42
N THR A 484 41.48 10.89 -32.54
CA THR A 484 42.26 11.92 -31.84
C THR A 484 43.75 11.83 -32.16
N ALA A 485 44.38 13.00 -32.31
CA ALA A 485 45.81 13.11 -32.48
C ALA A 485 46.36 14.26 -31.62
N THR A 486 47.46 14.02 -30.91
CA THR A 486 48.11 15.03 -30.05
C THR A 486 49.44 15.47 -30.63
N ALA A 487 49.61 16.79 -30.79
CA ALA A 487 50.86 17.41 -31.20
C ALA A 487 51.36 18.38 -30.13
N SER A 488 52.67 18.65 -30.11
CA SER A 488 53.27 19.62 -29.20
C SER A 488 54.09 20.66 -29.95
N GLN A 489 53.92 21.93 -29.59
CA GLN A 489 54.70 23.06 -30.11
C GLN A 489 55.54 23.67 -29.00
N ALA A 490 56.83 23.92 -29.26
CA ALA A 490 57.68 24.62 -28.32
C ALA A 490 57.18 26.06 -28.08
N LEU A 491 57.21 26.50 -26.82
CA LEU A 491 56.85 27.86 -26.42
C LEU A 491 58.11 28.71 -26.27
N THR A 492 58.02 29.95 -26.72
CA THR A 492 59.01 30.97 -26.40
C THR A 492 58.77 31.45 -24.97
N MET A 493 59.78 31.28 -24.10
CA MET A 493 59.70 31.64 -22.69
C MET A 493 60.76 32.69 -22.32
N GLY A 494 60.45 33.49 -21.30
CA GLY A 494 61.44 34.37 -20.68
C GLY A 494 62.42 33.61 -19.78
N THR A 495 63.56 34.24 -19.51
CA THR A 495 64.54 33.78 -18.52
C THR A 495 64.51 34.68 -17.29
N ILE A 496 64.93 34.15 -16.13
CA ILE A 496 65.14 34.95 -14.92
C ILE A 496 66.63 34.97 -14.64
N LEU A 497 67.23 36.16 -14.67
CA LEU A 497 68.60 36.37 -14.24
C LEU A 497 68.60 36.91 -12.80
N ASN A 498 69.30 36.24 -11.88
CA ASN A 498 69.49 36.77 -10.53
C ASN A 498 70.76 37.62 -10.45
N GLU A 499 70.62 38.93 -10.68
CA GLU A 499 71.69 39.93 -10.50
C GLU A 499 71.79 40.44 -9.05
N GLY A 500 70.92 39.96 -8.16
CA GLY A 500 70.87 40.37 -6.76
C GLY A 500 71.97 39.70 -5.92
N ALA A 501 72.31 40.32 -4.78
CA ALA A 501 73.25 39.73 -3.82
C ALA A 501 72.67 38.58 -2.98
N LYS A 502 71.39 38.23 -3.18
CA LYS A 502 70.68 37.17 -2.43
C LYS A 502 70.00 36.18 -3.38
N PRO A 503 69.84 34.91 -2.99
CA PRO A 503 69.07 33.95 -3.78
C PRO A 503 67.60 34.39 -3.97
N ILE A 504 67.02 34.09 -5.14
CA ILE A 504 65.57 34.15 -5.38
C ILE A 504 65.01 32.80 -4.94
N ALA A 505 64.11 32.78 -3.96
CA ALA A 505 63.59 31.53 -3.44
C ALA A 505 62.71 30.81 -4.49
N LYS A 506 62.52 29.50 -4.28
CA LYS A 506 61.56 28.71 -5.05
C LYS A 506 60.18 29.37 -4.99
N GLY A 507 59.56 29.58 -6.16
CA GLY A 507 58.24 30.18 -6.32
C GLY A 507 58.23 31.72 -6.42
N GLU A 508 59.35 32.40 -6.17
CA GLU A 508 59.39 33.87 -6.13
C GLU A 508 59.80 34.52 -7.46
N GLY A 509 60.62 33.84 -8.25
CA GLY A 509 61.03 34.25 -9.58
C GLY A 509 59.90 34.08 -10.58
N LYS A 510 59.34 35.20 -11.04
CA LYS A 510 58.25 35.23 -12.03
C LYS A 510 58.81 35.40 -13.44
N PHE A 511 58.35 34.59 -14.38
CA PHE A 511 58.61 34.76 -15.80
C PHE A 511 57.29 34.82 -16.57
N SER A 512 57.31 35.43 -17.76
CA SER A 512 56.17 35.46 -18.68
C SER A 512 56.42 34.57 -19.89
N TYR A 513 55.35 34.05 -20.45
CA TYR A 513 55.36 33.28 -21.69
C TYR A 513 54.06 33.51 -22.45
N LYS A 514 54.07 33.23 -23.75
CA LYS A 514 52.85 33.20 -24.57
C LYS A 514 52.40 31.76 -24.74
N ALA A 515 51.16 31.49 -24.38
CA ALA A 515 50.49 30.21 -24.61
C ALA A 515 49.29 30.40 -25.52
N TYR A 516 48.65 29.30 -25.92
CA TYR A 516 47.48 29.35 -26.78
C TYR A 516 46.24 28.89 -26.03
N LYS A 517 45.08 29.50 -26.31
CA LYS A 517 43.77 29.09 -25.80
C LYS A 517 42.74 29.14 -26.92
N GLY A 518 41.72 28.30 -26.79
CA GLY A 518 40.62 28.21 -27.75
C GLY A 518 40.73 27.03 -28.70
N SER A 519 39.81 27.01 -29.67
CA SER A 519 39.68 25.96 -30.68
C SER A 519 39.35 26.56 -32.04
N GLU A 520 39.75 25.87 -33.10
CA GLU A 520 39.50 26.26 -34.49
C GLU A 520 39.09 25.05 -35.34
N TYR A 521 38.37 25.32 -36.44
CA TYR A 521 38.19 24.34 -37.50
C TYR A 521 39.45 24.27 -38.36
N VAL A 522 39.98 23.06 -38.53
CA VAL A 522 40.94 22.74 -39.60
C VAL A 522 40.18 22.41 -40.89
N ILE A 523 39.05 21.71 -40.75
CA ILE A 523 38.05 21.50 -41.81
C ILE A 523 36.69 21.81 -41.20
N SER A 524 36.01 22.85 -41.70
CA SER A 524 34.70 23.26 -41.21
C SER A 524 33.59 22.28 -41.65
N VAL A 525 32.41 22.38 -41.02
CA VAL A 525 31.24 21.60 -41.42
C VAL A 525 30.86 21.89 -42.87
N GLU A 526 30.86 23.17 -43.24
CA GLU A 526 30.55 23.63 -44.59
C GLU A 526 31.54 23.10 -45.63
N ASP A 527 32.84 23.17 -45.35
CA ASP A 527 33.87 22.69 -46.27
C ASP A 527 33.80 21.16 -46.42
N ALA A 528 33.54 20.44 -45.32
CA ALA A 528 33.40 18.99 -45.34
C ALA A 528 32.19 18.54 -46.18
N LEU A 529 31.05 19.20 -46.01
CA LEU A 529 29.83 18.93 -46.79
C LEU A 529 30.01 19.31 -48.26
N ALA A 530 30.62 20.46 -48.55
CA ALA A 530 30.91 20.90 -49.91
C ALA A 530 31.85 19.92 -50.63
N ALA A 531 32.88 19.42 -49.94
CA ALA A 531 33.78 18.39 -50.48
C ALA A 531 33.07 17.06 -50.77
N ALA A 532 32.05 16.71 -49.97
CA ALA A 532 31.19 15.55 -50.20
C ALA A 532 30.08 15.79 -51.24
N GLY A 533 29.92 17.02 -51.73
CA GLY A 533 28.87 17.40 -52.68
C GLY A 533 27.46 17.38 -52.07
N ILE A 534 27.33 17.70 -50.78
CA ILE A 534 26.07 17.73 -50.04
C ILE A 534 25.71 19.19 -49.77
N SER A 535 24.49 19.61 -50.13
CA SER A 535 24.06 21.02 -50.07
C SER A 535 22.72 21.22 -49.37
N ASP A 536 22.48 20.51 -48.28
CA ASP A 536 21.26 20.64 -47.47
C ASP A 536 21.51 21.49 -46.22
N ALA A 537 20.72 22.54 -46.05
CA ALA A 537 20.86 23.48 -44.94
C ALA A 537 20.56 22.81 -43.58
N LYS A 538 19.60 21.88 -43.52
CA LYS A 538 19.22 21.19 -42.29
C LYS A 538 20.28 20.16 -41.89
N ILE A 539 20.90 19.46 -42.84
CA ILE A 539 22.08 18.62 -42.58
C ILE A 539 23.23 19.48 -42.01
N THR A 540 23.47 20.65 -42.60
CA THR A 540 24.50 21.58 -42.13
C THR A 540 24.26 22.01 -40.69
N ILE A 541 23.04 22.41 -40.36
CA ILE A 541 22.65 22.80 -38.98
C ILE A 541 22.82 21.61 -38.03
N MET A 542 22.41 20.41 -38.43
CA MET A 542 22.52 19.20 -37.62
C MET A 542 23.97 18.84 -37.29
N LEU A 543 24.86 18.85 -38.27
CA LEU A 543 26.29 18.61 -38.04
C LEU A 543 26.94 19.69 -37.19
N LYS A 544 26.56 20.96 -37.39
CA LYS A 544 27.01 22.06 -36.53
C LYS A 544 26.58 21.84 -35.08
N LYS A 545 25.34 21.37 -34.86
CA LYS A 545 24.83 21.02 -33.51
C LYS A 545 25.54 19.81 -32.92
N ALA A 546 25.88 18.81 -33.72
CA ALA A 546 26.61 17.63 -33.26
C ALA A 546 28.03 18.00 -32.80
N VAL A 547 28.73 18.80 -33.61
CA VAL A 547 30.13 19.23 -33.37
C VAL A 547 30.21 20.45 -32.43
N GLU A 548 29.07 21.00 -31.99
CA GLU A 548 29.00 22.25 -31.22
C GLU A 548 29.87 22.19 -29.95
N MET A 549 31.00 22.89 -29.97
CA MET A 549 31.88 23.09 -28.83
C MET A 549 31.73 24.51 -28.30
N LYS A 550 31.88 24.67 -26.99
CA LYS A 550 31.62 25.93 -26.28
C LYS A 550 32.40 27.14 -26.78
N GLN A 551 33.53 26.98 -27.50
CA GLN A 551 34.30 28.08 -28.08
C GLN A 551 35.07 27.66 -29.36
N ILE A 552 34.53 28.01 -30.53
CA ILE A 552 35.24 27.97 -31.82
C ILE A 552 35.51 29.41 -32.26
N ALA A 553 36.21 30.18 -31.42
CA ALA A 553 36.54 31.58 -31.69
C ALA A 553 37.92 31.75 -32.36
N GLY A 554 38.61 30.64 -32.66
CA GLY A 554 40.01 30.62 -33.08
C GLY A 554 40.95 30.23 -31.93
N ILE A 555 42.22 30.04 -32.28
CA ILE A 555 43.29 29.79 -31.32
C ILE A 555 44.06 31.10 -31.12
N ASP A 556 43.87 31.72 -29.95
CA ASP A 556 44.50 32.99 -29.60
C ASP A 556 45.75 32.80 -28.74
N SER A 557 46.76 33.64 -28.98
CA SER A 557 47.92 33.75 -28.10
C SER A 557 47.58 34.58 -26.87
N VAL A 558 47.73 33.99 -25.68
CA VAL A 558 47.48 34.62 -24.38
C VAL A 558 48.80 34.76 -23.61
N ASN A 559 49.01 35.94 -23.00
CA ASN A 559 50.12 36.14 -22.08
C ASN A 559 49.84 35.42 -20.76
N MET A 560 50.76 34.58 -20.35
CA MET A 560 50.72 33.81 -19.12
C MET A 560 51.93 34.14 -18.26
N THR A 561 51.83 33.89 -16.96
CA THR A 561 52.93 33.98 -16.01
C THR A 561 53.20 32.63 -15.36
N GLY A 562 54.46 32.36 -15.08
CA GLY A 562 54.92 31.18 -14.35
C GLY A 562 55.90 31.56 -13.26
N THR A 563 56.15 30.64 -12.35
CA THR A 563 57.11 30.78 -11.26
C THR A 563 58.22 29.74 -11.40
N ASN A 564 59.43 30.06 -10.96
CA ASN A 564 60.54 29.11 -10.86
C ASN A 564 60.26 28.07 -9.76
N ASP A 565 60.55 26.79 -10.03
CA ASP A 565 60.36 25.71 -9.05
C ASP A 565 61.64 25.32 -8.29
N ILE A 566 62.71 26.10 -8.47
CA ILE A 566 64.01 25.91 -7.83
C ILE A 566 64.58 27.25 -7.39
N GLU A 567 65.36 27.26 -6.31
CA GLU A 567 66.08 28.45 -5.84
C GLU A 567 67.11 28.89 -6.89
N ILE A 568 67.17 30.19 -7.19
CA ILE A 568 68.11 30.76 -8.16
C ILE A 568 69.12 31.59 -7.36
N ILE A 569 70.35 31.08 -7.23
CA ILE A 569 71.43 31.77 -6.52
C ILE A 569 71.98 32.97 -7.33
N PRO A 570 72.64 33.94 -6.66
CA PRO A 570 73.26 35.09 -7.34
C PRO A 570 74.20 34.67 -8.48
N GLY A 571 74.10 35.35 -9.62
CA GLY A 571 74.93 35.07 -10.80
C GLY A 571 74.51 33.81 -11.58
N TRP A 572 73.31 33.27 -11.36
CA TRP A 572 72.73 32.19 -12.15
C TRP A 572 71.53 32.67 -12.95
N ILE A 573 71.29 32.01 -14.07
CA ILE A 573 70.12 32.19 -14.93
C ILE A 573 69.22 30.97 -14.83
N TYR A 574 67.91 31.19 -14.65
CA TYR A 574 66.90 30.17 -14.83
C TYR A 574 66.34 30.24 -16.24
N ILE A 575 66.48 29.14 -16.98
CA ILE A 575 65.99 28.99 -18.34
C ILE A 575 64.73 28.13 -18.29
N ALA A 576 63.57 28.78 -18.45
CA ALA A 576 62.30 28.09 -18.61
C ALA A 576 62.18 27.53 -20.03
N THR A 577 61.67 26.30 -20.15
CA THR A 577 61.31 25.67 -21.42
C THR A 577 59.89 25.13 -21.32
N GLY A 578 59.11 25.30 -22.39
CA GLY A 578 57.69 24.95 -22.36
C GLY A 578 57.24 24.38 -23.68
N LYS A 579 56.18 23.56 -23.62
CA LYS A 579 55.49 23.04 -24.79
C LYS A 579 53.98 23.23 -24.63
N GLN A 580 53.34 23.75 -25.67
CA GLN A 580 51.89 23.75 -25.81
C GLN A 580 51.46 22.45 -26.47
N GLN A 581 50.56 21.70 -25.84
CA GLN A 581 49.86 20.58 -26.45
C GLN A 581 48.64 21.07 -27.22
N PHE A 582 48.48 20.55 -28.43
CA PHE A 582 47.30 20.69 -29.26
C PHE A 582 46.70 19.31 -29.50
N VAL A 583 45.38 19.21 -29.36
CA VAL A 583 44.62 18.01 -29.69
C VAL A 583 43.82 18.29 -30.95
N THR A 584 43.95 17.42 -31.95
CA THR A 584 43.14 17.43 -33.16
C THR A 584 42.13 16.31 -33.08
N LYS A 585 40.85 16.64 -33.24
CA LYS A 585 39.72 15.71 -33.31
C LYS A 585 39.20 15.64 -34.73
N THR A 586 39.07 14.44 -35.27
CA THR A 586 38.45 14.20 -36.58
C THR A 586 37.14 13.46 -36.36
N TYR A 587 36.03 14.15 -36.57
CA TYR A 587 34.69 13.57 -36.52
C TYR A 587 34.31 13.10 -37.92
N THR A 588 34.02 11.81 -38.06
CA THR A 588 33.62 11.19 -39.33
C THR A 588 32.16 10.77 -39.26
N PHE A 589 31.33 11.36 -40.11
CA PHE A 589 29.90 11.05 -40.24
C PHE A 589 29.64 10.29 -41.55
N GLY A 590 28.80 9.25 -41.52
CA GLY A 590 28.32 8.55 -42.71
C GLY A 590 27.06 9.23 -43.25
N ILE A 591 27.17 9.92 -44.39
CA ILE A 591 26.09 10.69 -44.99
C ILE A 591 25.98 10.38 -46.49
N ASP A 592 24.83 9.88 -46.92
CA ASP A 592 24.54 9.51 -48.32
C ASP A 592 25.64 8.61 -48.94
N GLY A 593 26.07 7.59 -48.21
CA GLY A 593 27.14 6.67 -48.60
C GLY A 593 28.55 7.26 -48.62
N LYS A 594 28.75 8.47 -48.06
CA LYS A 594 30.03 9.19 -48.04
C LYS A 594 30.50 9.46 -46.62
N GLU A 595 31.81 9.50 -46.45
CA GLU A 595 32.43 9.96 -45.20
C GLU A 595 32.59 11.49 -45.21
N VAL A 596 31.85 12.17 -44.34
CA VAL A 596 31.99 13.61 -44.08
C VAL A 596 32.88 13.83 -42.87
N LYS A 597 34.07 14.40 -43.08
CA LYS A 597 35.10 14.56 -42.04
C LYS A 597 35.23 16.01 -41.60
N VAL A 598 34.82 16.28 -40.36
CA VAL A 598 34.97 17.59 -39.72
C VAL A 598 36.16 17.53 -38.78
N VAL A 599 37.09 18.48 -38.92
CA VAL A 599 38.36 18.45 -38.18
C VAL A 599 38.48 19.69 -37.31
N VAL A 600 38.67 19.47 -36.02
CA VAL A 600 38.80 20.51 -35.01
C VAL A 600 40.17 20.40 -34.36
N ARG A 601 40.81 21.53 -34.12
CA ARG A 601 42.03 21.62 -33.33
C ARG A 601 41.80 22.48 -32.09
N GLU A 602 42.23 21.99 -30.93
CA GLU A 602 42.08 22.64 -29.61
C GLU A 602 43.44 22.81 -28.93
N ALA A 603 43.67 23.97 -28.31
CA ALA A 603 44.80 24.19 -27.41
C ALA A 603 44.48 23.68 -26.00
N LYS A 604 45.16 22.60 -25.56
CA LYS A 604 44.88 21.91 -24.28
C LYS A 604 45.84 22.30 -23.16
N ALA A 605 46.90 21.52 -22.95
CA ALA A 605 47.79 21.68 -21.80
C ALA A 605 49.06 22.45 -22.17
N VAL A 606 49.56 23.25 -21.23
CA VAL A 606 50.92 23.79 -21.28
C VAL A 606 51.77 23.03 -20.29
N VAL A 607 52.84 22.41 -20.76
CA VAL A 607 53.84 21.75 -19.92
C VAL A 607 55.05 22.66 -19.83
N ILE A 608 55.42 23.05 -18.61
CA ILE A 608 56.58 23.91 -18.33
C ILE A 608 57.59 23.10 -17.54
N SER A 609 58.86 23.28 -17.88
CA SER A 609 60.01 22.76 -17.15
C SER A 609 61.12 23.80 -17.19
N GLY A 610 62.17 23.64 -16.40
CA GLY A 610 63.30 24.56 -16.47
C GLY A 610 64.49 24.06 -15.68
N ARG A 611 65.60 24.76 -15.86
CA ARG A 611 66.87 24.47 -15.18
C ARG A 611 67.61 25.76 -14.89
N SER A 612 68.47 25.73 -13.88
CA SER A 612 69.37 26.83 -13.54
C SER A 612 70.76 26.53 -14.06
N GLU A 613 71.41 27.53 -14.64
CA GLU A 613 72.80 27.47 -15.11
C GLU A 613 73.57 28.70 -14.63
N LEU A 614 74.90 28.59 -14.53
CA LEU A 614 75.76 29.71 -14.14
C LEU A 614 75.82 30.76 -15.26
N TYR A 615 75.66 32.04 -14.93
CA TYR A 615 75.65 33.12 -15.90
C TYR A 615 77.07 33.63 -16.16
N ASP A 616 77.66 33.27 -17.31
CA ASP A 616 78.97 33.76 -17.74
C ASP A 616 78.82 35.01 -18.63
N GLN A 617 79.39 36.14 -18.19
CA GLN A 617 79.29 37.44 -18.84
C GLN A 617 80.47 37.78 -19.80
N HIS A 618 81.38 36.86 -20.17
CA HIS A 618 82.60 37.26 -20.89
C HIS A 618 82.97 36.50 -22.20
N HIS A 619 82.72 37.23 -23.31
CA HIS A 619 83.49 37.34 -24.58
C HIS A 619 82.88 36.84 -25.90
N THR A 620 82.66 37.82 -26.80
CA THR A 620 82.51 37.70 -28.25
C THR A 620 83.74 37.05 -28.91
N HIS A 621 83.57 35.90 -29.58
CA HIS A 621 84.24 35.60 -30.86
C HIS A 621 83.42 34.58 -31.66
N GLY A 622 83.23 34.88 -32.94
CA GLY A 622 82.32 34.17 -33.82
C GLY A 622 82.66 32.69 -34.01
N GLY A 623 81.61 31.88 -34.06
CA GLY A 623 81.67 30.49 -34.47
C GLY A 623 80.26 30.02 -34.79
N HIS A 624 80.04 29.67 -36.04
CA HIS A 624 78.78 29.14 -36.56
C HIS A 624 78.20 28.05 -35.65
N ILE A 625 76.94 28.21 -35.24
CA ILE A 625 76.13 27.09 -34.77
C ILE A 625 75.75 26.31 -36.03
N THR A 626 76.46 25.22 -36.27
CA THR A 626 76.13 24.25 -37.31
C THR A 626 75.02 23.35 -36.78
N GLU A 627 74.02 23.14 -37.62
CA GLU A 627 73.00 22.11 -37.44
C GLU A 627 73.63 20.71 -37.40
N GLY A 628 73.07 19.85 -36.54
CA GLY A 628 73.13 18.40 -36.68
C GLY A 628 73.95 17.66 -35.62
N GLY A 629 73.34 16.65 -34.99
CA GLY A 629 74.11 15.57 -34.37
C GLY A 629 73.50 14.93 -33.13
N THR A 630 72.83 13.81 -33.35
CA THR A 630 72.48 12.75 -32.39
C THR A 630 73.61 12.33 -31.43
N GLY A 631 73.24 12.01 -30.18
CA GLY A 631 74.02 11.28 -29.17
C GLY A 631 73.59 11.76 -27.77
N GLY A 632 72.94 10.99 -26.89
CA GLY A 632 73.34 9.67 -26.42
C GLY A 632 74.16 9.84 -25.13
N GLY A 633 73.53 9.78 -23.95
CA GLY A 633 74.24 9.80 -22.67
C GLY A 633 73.38 10.22 -21.47
N ALA A 634 73.35 9.35 -20.45
CA ALA A 634 72.49 9.37 -19.27
C ALA A 634 72.89 10.39 -18.18
N GLY A 635 71.94 10.70 -17.28
CA GLY A 635 72.22 11.30 -15.98
C GLY A 635 71.02 12.04 -15.36
N GLU A 636 70.23 11.29 -14.57
CA GLU A 636 69.22 11.66 -13.54
C GLU A 636 68.10 12.67 -13.85
#